data_AF-A0A1G6S3D1-F1
#
_entry.id   AF-A0A1G6S3D1-F1
#
_cell.length_a   1.000
_cell.length_b   1.000
_cell.length_c   1.000
_cell.angle_alpha   90.00
_cell.angle_beta   90.00
_cell.angle_gamma   90.00
#
_symmetry.space_group_name_H-M   'P 1'
#
loop_
_entity.id
_entity.type
_entity.pdbx_description
1 polymer ?
#
loop_
_entity_poly.entity_id
_entity_poly.type
_entity_poly.pdbx_seq_one_letter_code
_entity_poly.pdbx_strand_id
1 'polypeptide(L)'
;MKRLARSFILASIATPALGFAQSTPLALLPGQPQELQIPGRQITTSWVVDVPADARRMRLELAAANPAQDVDLLLRRGTPFDLRTEGGIDVNQFFDQAHYRSASAGGEEFLLVSDANPIALSPGRWHIGLVNFDSAPADASLTVSFQQEESAHAQVEFVFDHAGTTQNPCDTSGWNDSTPLEPARGNPGTTLGEQRREAARAAARLLSEQLKPRLPVRIQACWSDLGDATGNRFTLAQAAPQSVFVSDVGFGSNLPALERDYTWFAMAAAAQQLGTSSCRIDRRIACGGEFDVRATFNSKLDQPGAARFDYGINSGASGVGSSFVSVALHEVLHGLGIFGLVNLEEDADGPIGAKLRLVDGGPAWDDAYGARAVAVNAGGEGFREFLRISDAERAAALTSFGRLRFAGERAATTAGTLNFAPPDNFIRLHSPTTIEAGSTYSHIQSFASYGPQLMYPTVGSTPPRELGIAGGMLRDLGWRDTPGTSKTFSSAPSYQFYDPARSGHGIDFRLISPSITGRDAEYFLGFYTFDADGNPEWYVSSGPVVDGVFVPARNTFGDSLLRQNYLGPNNSVSDASAAYSGTIRINFNNARLHPACQDGHPDRRLDGPLAVMTARINGERIQWCMQPVVMPGRVQRDFSSIWYSLGDSGWGLALQSFDGSTDRGTAADGLFSILFYADATGKPRWAIGQATDFRPGQAQPLRQVAGYCRTCPSTDGIQLSEPIGSMTLDLVQGGAGAQGNRISFDVTYPGTEGGRFQRDRVNLFPNSDPTLGGN
;
A
#
# COMPACT_ATOMS: atom_id res chain seq x y z
N MET A 1 10.59 13.49 -16.93
CA MET A 1 10.22 12.39 -15.99
C MET A 1 8.83 11.77 -16.28
N LYS A 2 7.71 12.53 -16.39
CA LYS A 2 6.36 11.98 -16.70
C LYS A 2 6.28 11.00 -17.89
N ARG A 3 7.01 11.25 -18.98
CA ARG A 3 7.00 10.37 -20.17
C ARG A 3 7.73 9.03 -19.96
N LEU A 4 8.58 8.91 -18.92
CA LEU A 4 9.45 7.74 -18.69
C LEU A 4 8.87 6.74 -17.68
N ALA A 5 8.02 7.18 -16.74
CA ALA A 5 7.39 6.35 -15.73
C ALA A 5 5.91 6.09 -16.07
N ARG A 6 5.65 5.32 -17.14
CA ARG A 6 4.27 5.01 -17.61
C ARG A 6 3.82 3.58 -17.33
N SER A 7 4.71 2.72 -16.86
CA SER A 7 4.34 1.35 -16.50
C SER A 7 3.92 1.29 -15.04
N PHE A 8 2.64 1.07 -14.78
CA PHE A 8 2.09 0.78 -13.47
C PHE A 8 1.68 -0.67 -13.42
N ILE A 9 2.18 -1.38 -12.42
CA ILE A 9 1.90 -2.80 -12.24
C ILE A 9 0.89 -2.90 -11.10
N LEU A 10 -0.39 -2.81 -11.47
CA LEU A 10 -1.52 -3.07 -10.57
C LEU A 10 -1.75 -4.58 -10.54
N ALA A 11 -1.37 -5.24 -9.44
CA ALA A 11 -1.69 -6.64 -9.23
C ALA A 11 -3.22 -6.80 -9.12
N SER A 12 -3.90 -7.16 -10.20
CA SER A 12 -5.25 -7.72 -10.11
C SER A 12 -5.22 -9.02 -10.89
N ILE A 13 -5.33 -10.12 -10.15
CA ILE A 13 -5.10 -11.45 -10.70
C ILE A 13 -6.48 -12.09 -10.97
N ALA A 14 -6.83 -12.24 -12.24
CA ALA A 14 -7.87 -13.19 -12.62
C ALA A 14 -7.24 -14.59 -12.61
N THR A 15 -7.82 -15.52 -11.87
CA THR A 15 -7.21 -16.84 -11.65
C THR A 15 -8.21 -17.99 -11.75
N PRO A 16 -7.76 -19.16 -12.25
CA PRO A 16 -8.54 -20.38 -12.19
C PRO A 16 -8.69 -20.85 -10.74
N ALA A 17 -9.71 -21.66 -10.45
CA ALA A 17 -9.85 -22.33 -9.17
C ALA A 17 -8.67 -23.29 -8.94
N LEU A 18 -8.05 -23.21 -7.75
CA LEU A 18 -6.91 -24.05 -7.34
C LEU A 18 -7.32 -25.06 -6.26
N GLY A 19 -6.71 -26.24 -6.30
CA GLY A 19 -6.81 -27.28 -5.27
C GLY A 19 -5.80 -27.07 -4.14
N PHE A 20 -5.90 -27.87 -3.08
CA PHE A 20 -5.06 -27.79 -1.89
C PHE A 20 -4.59 -29.15 -1.40
N ALA A 21 -3.39 -29.19 -0.84
CA ALA A 21 -2.95 -30.22 0.08
C ALA A 21 -2.38 -29.58 1.36
N GLN A 22 -3.10 -29.71 2.48
CA GLN A 22 -2.54 -29.41 3.80
C GLN A 22 -1.73 -30.62 4.26
N SER A 23 -0.50 -30.39 4.69
CA SER A 23 0.29 -31.40 5.37
C SER A 23 0.88 -30.83 6.66
N THR A 24 1.33 -31.71 7.55
CA THR A 24 2.17 -31.33 8.68
C THR A 24 3.38 -30.53 8.18
N PRO A 25 3.68 -29.36 8.77
CA PRO A 25 4.82 -28.56 8.35
C PRO A 25 6.14 -29.34 8.34
N LEU A 26 6.82 -29.33 7.20
CA LEU A 26 8.13 -29.89 6.93
C LEU A 26 9.17 -28.79 7.01
N ALA A 27 10.11 -28.92 7.95
CA ALA A 27 11.19 -27.97 8.09
C ALA A 27 12.24 -28.15 6.98
N LEU A 28 12.62 -27.06 6.32
CA LEU A 28 13.75 -27.06 5.40
C LEU A 28 15.08 -27.12 6.15
N LEU A 29 16.02 -27.91 5.64
CA LEU A 29 17.40 -27.94 6.13
C LEU A 29 18.24 -26.90 5.39
N PRO A 30 18.94 -25.99 6.09
CA PRO A 30 19.75 -24.97 5.44
C PRO A 30 20.84 -25.55 4.53
N GLY A 31 20.96 -25.00 3.33
CA GLY A 31 21.97 -25.38 2.32
C GLY A 31 21.72 -26.71 1.61
N GLN A 32 20.65 -27.43 1.94
CA GLN A 32 20.27 -28.66 1.26
C GLN A 32 19.04 -28.41 0.37
N PRO A 33 19.17 -28.59 -0.96
CA PRO A 33 18.02 -28.51 -1.85
C PRO A 33 17.01 -29.62 -1.51
N GLN A 34 15.77 -29.22 -1.25
CA GLN A 34 14.64 -30.12 -1.07
C GLN A 34 13.95 -30.28 -2.41
N GLU A 35 14.05 -31.46 -3.02
CA GLU A 35 13.27 -31.80 -4.21
C GLU A 35 11.80 -32.03 -3.83
N LEU A 36 10.89 -31.49 -4.64
CA LEU A 36 9.45 -31.60 -4.47
C LEU A 36 8.74 -31.61 -5.82
N GLN A 37 7.48 -32.06 -5.80
CA GLN A 37 6.57 -31.89 -6.91
C GLN A 37 5.37 -31.06 -6.45
N ILE A 38 5.10 -29.95 -7.13
CA ILE A 38 3.93 -29.11 -6.87
C ILE A 38 2.84 -29.52 -7.87
N PRO A 39 1.72 -30.10 -7.42
CA PRO A 39 0.66 -30.52 -8.33
C PRO A 39 0.12 -29.33 -9.15
N GLY A 40 -0.29 -29.60 -10.39
CA GLY A 40 -0.86 -28.57 -11.26
C GLY A 40 -2.11 -27.95 -10.66
N ARG A 41 -2.26 -26.63 -10.80
CA ARG A 41 -3.36 -25.84 -10.26
C ARG A 41 -3.55 -26.05 -8.76
N GLN A 42 -2.46 -26.08 -7.99
CA GLN A 42 -2.54 -26.21 -6.55
C GLN A 42 -1.70 -25.19 -5.79
N ILE A 43 -2.14 -24.94 -4.57
CA ILE A 43 -1.39 -24.24 -3.53
C ILE A 43 -0.92 -25.27 -2.51
N THR A 44 0.25 -25.05 -1.93
CA THR A 44 0.75 -25.86 -0.82
C THR A 44 1.50 -25.00 0.19
N THR A 45 1.30 -25.30 1.47
CA THR A 45 1.88 -24.59 2.63
C THR A 45 2.67 -25.53 3.52
N SER A 46 3.15 -26.61 2.92
CA SER A 46 3.75 -27.74 3.63
C SER A 46 5.10 -27.42 4.23
N TRP A 47 5.79 -26.36 3.80
CA TRP A 47 7.16 -26.07 4.25
C TRP A 47 7.24 -24.92 5.23
N VAL A 48 8.15 -25.06 6.18
CA VAL A 48 8.53 -24.02 7.13
C VAL A 48 10.04 -23.89 7.19
N VAL A 49 10.50 -22.74 7.66
CA VAL A 49 11.89 -22.51 8.00
C VAL A 49 11.95 -21.94 9.41
N ASP A 50 12.82 -22.51 10.25
CA ASP A 50 13.10 -22.00 11.58
C ASP A 50 14.38 -21.15 11.51
N VAL A 51 14.22 -19.83 11.60
CA VAL A 51 15.29 -18.85 11.47
C VAL A 51 16.15 -18.83 12.75
N PRO A 52 17.48 -19.05 12.65
CA PRO A 52 18.40 -18.99 13.79
C PRO A 52 18.48 -17.60 14.45
N ALA A 53 18.89 -17.57 15.72
CA ALA A 53 19.00 -16.34 16.51
C ALA A 53 20.05 -15.34 15.97
N ASP A 54 21.09 -15.87 15.32
CA ASP A 54 22.24 -15.17 14.77
C ASP A 54 22.13 -14.86 13.27
N ALA A 55 21.05 -15.31 12.62
CA ALA A 55 20.83 -15.07 11.20
C ALA A 55 20.49 -13.58 10.96
N ARG A 56 21.28 -12.91 10.12
CA ARG A 56 21.03 -11.54 9.67
C ARG A 56 20.39 -11.46 8.30
N ARG A 57 20.55 -12.52 7.50
CA ARG A 57 19.98 -12.65 6.17
C ARG A 57 19.56 -14.08 5.90
N MET A 58 18.42 -14.23 5.25
CA MET A 58 17.86 -15.47 4.75
C MET A 58 17.64 -15.35 3.25
N ARG A 59 18.12 -16.33 2.48
CA ARG A 59 17.81 -16.49 1.06
C ARG A 59 17.00 -17.76 0.89
N LEU A 60 15.81 -17.65 0.31
CA LEU A 60 14.93 -18.76 -0.04
C LEU A 60 14.80 -18.79 -1.57
N GLU A 61 15.00 -19.94 -2.18
CA GLU A 61 15.03 -20.12 -3.64
C GLU A 61 14.14 -21.29 -4.04
N LEU A 62 13.31 -21.06 -5.05
CA LEU A 62 12.49 -22.05 -5.73
C LEU A 62 12.94 -22.09 -7.19
N ALA A 63 13.32 -23.27 -7.67
CA ALA A 63 13.69 -23.49 -9.06
C ALA A 63 12.91 -24.68 -9.63
N ALA A 64 12.00 -24.42 -10.55
CA ALA A 64 11.33 -25.45 -11.33
C ALA A 64 12.32 -26.10 -12.31
N ALA A 65 12.22 -27.42 -12.49
CA ALA A 65 13.00 -28.15 -13.49
C ALA A 65 12.75 -27.63 -14.91
N ASN A 66 11.55 -27.10 -15.18
CA ASN A 66 11.22 -26.32 -16.36
C ASN A 66 10.99 -24.85 -15.98
N PRO A 67 11.94 -23.93 -16.28
CA PRO A 67 11.84 -22.51 -15.93
C PRO A 67 10.65 -21.77 -16.55
N ALA A 68 9.97 -22.36 -17.55
CA ALA A 68 8.77 -21.79 -18.16
C ALA A 68 7.47 -22.10 -17.41
N GLN A 69 7.50 -22.98 -16.40
CA GLN A 69 6.32 -23.22 -15.55
C GLN A 69 6.13 -22.06 -14.57
N ASP A 70 4.91 -21.55 -14.46
CA ASP A 70 4.51 -20.45 -13.57
C ASP A 70 4.32 -21.02 -12.14
N VAL A 71 5.42 -21.00 -11.36
CA VAL A 71 5.42 -21.40 -9.96
C VAL A 71 5.92 -20.27 -9.06
N ASP A 72 5.10 -19.90 -8.08
CA ASP A 72 5.33 -18.72 -7.24
C ASP A 72 5.69 -19.10 -5.80
N LEU A 73 6.49 -18.24 -5.17
CA LEU A 73 7.02 -18.40 -3.81
C LEU A 73 6.51 -17.30 -2.87
N LEU A 74 5.85 -17.69 -1.78
CA LEU A 74 5.31 -16.80 -0.75
C LEU A 74 5.91 -17.14 0.62
N LEU A 75 6.01 -16.13 1.48
CA LEU A 75 6.63 -16.26 2.79
C LEU A 75 5.91 -15.36 3.82
N ARG A 76 5.62 -15.91 5.00
CA ARG A 76 5.08 -15.16 6.16
C ARG A 76 5.73 -15.57 7.47
N ARG A 77 5.71 -14.67 8.44
CA ARG A 77 6.36 -14.84 9.75
C ARG A 77 5.34 -15.29 10.79
N GLY A 78 5.72 -16.25 11.64
CA GLY A 78 5.01 -16.60 12.87
C GLY A 78 3.78 -17.48 12.66
N THR A 79 2.74 -16.93 12.02
CA THR A 79 1.46 -17.62 11.82
C THR A 79 1.43 -18.38 10.48
N PRO A 80 0.82 -19.58 10.41
CA PRO A 80 0.59 -20.27 9.14
C PRO A 80 -0.36 -19.50 8.22
N PHE A 81 -0.33 -19.84 6.92
CA PHE A 81 -1.36 -19.40 5.99
C PHE A 81 -2.71 -20.05 6.31
N ASP A 82 -3.77 -19.25 6.37
CA ASP A 82 -5.15 -19.71 6.54
C ASP A 82 -5.79 -19.90 5.16
N LEU A 83 -5.92 -21.16 4.75
CA LEU A 83 -6.46 -21.57 3.45
C LEU A 83 -7.86 -22.13 3.64
N ARG A 84 -8.81 -21.24 3.90
CA ARG A 84 -10.23 -21.59 4.11
C ARG A 84 -10.80 -22.26 2.86
N THR A 85 -11.57 -23.33 3.05
CA THR A 85 -11.99 -24.25 1.97
C THR A 85 -13.47 -24.19 1.60
N GLU A 86 -14.29 -23.34 2.23
CA GLU A 86 -15.75 -23.34 2.03
C GLU A 86 -16.20 -22.98 0.59
N GLY A 87 -15.31 -22.42 -0.24
CA GLY A 87 -15.54 -22.13 -1.66
C GLY A 87 -14.38 -22.46 -2.61
N GLY A 88 -13.38 -23.23 -2.15
CA GLY A 88 -12.08 -23.39 -2.82
C GLY A 88 -11.05 -22.33 -2.38
N ILE A 89 -9.78 -22.51 -2.76
CA ILE A 89 -8.73 -21.54 -2.40
C ILE A 89 -8.69 -20.41 -3.42
N ASP A 90 -8.96 -19.19 -2.95
CA ASP A 90 -8.66 -17.95 -3.69
C ASP A 90 -7.17 -17.63 -3.53
N VAL A 91 -6.43 -17.70 -4.63
CA VAL A 91 -5.02 -17.32 -4.65
C VAL A 91 -4.79 -15.84 -4.30
N ASN A 92 -5.76 -14.95 -4.54
CA ASN A 92 -5.62 -13.56 -4.09
C ASN A 92 -5.64 -13.49 -2.55
N GLN A 93 -6.48 -14.27 -1.87
CA GLN A 93 -6.43 -14.37 -0.40
C GLN A 93 -5.09 -14.95 0.09
N PHE A 94 -4.48 -15.85 -0.69
CA PHE A 94 -3.18 -16.40 -0.35
C PHE A 94 -2.07 -15.36 -0.47
N PHE A 95 -2.07 -14.58 -1.56
CA PHE A 95 -1.15 -13.46 -1.75
C PHE A 95 -1.39 -12.35 -0.72
N ASP A 96 -2.65 -12.07 -0.36
CA ASP A 96 -3.02 -11.08 0.64
C ASP A 96 -2.49 -11.42 2.05
N GLN A 97 -2.13 -12.68 2.30
CA GLN A 97 -1.60 -13.16 3.59
C GLN A 97 -0.07 -13.19 3.67
N ALA A 98 0.64 -12.98 2.55
CA ALA A 98 2.10 -13.08 2.53
C ALA A 98 2.75 -11.76 2.96
N HIS A 99 3.78 -11.86 3.79
CA HIS A 99 4.65 -10.71 4.08
C HIS A 99 5.58 -10.41 2.91
N TYR A 100 6.08 -11.47 2.28
CA TYR A 100 6.99 -11.44 1.15
C TYR A 100 6.49 -12.40 0.07
N ARG A 101 6.67 -12.02 -1.19
CA ARG A 101 6.38 -12.86 -2.34
C ARG A 101 7.41 -12.64 -3.43
N SER A 102 7.71 -13.71 -4.15
CA SER A 102 8.46 -13.74 -5.38
C SER A 102 7.59 -14.48 -6.38
N ALA A 103 7.12 -13.72 -7.37
CA ALA A 103 6.13 -14.16 -8.32
C ALA A 103 6.38 -13.53 -9.69
N SER A 104 6.66 -14.36 -10.70
CA SER A 104 6.92 -13.97 -12.09
C SER A 104 6.20 -14.93 -13.05
N ALA A 105 6.31 -14.71 -14.36
CA ALA A 105 5.68 -15.57 -15.35
C ALA A 105 6.43 -16.91 -15.56
N GLY A 106 7.34 -17.29 -14.67
CA GLY A 106 8.22 -18.45 -14.80
C GLY A 106 8.49 -19.13 -13.48
N GLY A 107 9.44 -20.07 -13.47
CA GLY A 107 9.61 -21.02 -12.38
C GLY A 107 10.86 -20.81 -11.53
N GLU A 108 11.50 -19.64 -11.65
CA GLU A 108 12.70 -19.30 -10.90
C GLU A 108 12.43 -18.12 -9.97
N GLU A 109 12.12 -18.44 -8.72
CA GLU A 109 11.72 -17.49 -7.70
C GLU A 109 12.70 -17.44 -6.54
N PHE A 110 12.89 -16.25 -5.96
CA PHE A 110 13.72 -16.13 -4.77
C PHE A 110 13.29 -14.98 -3.87
N LEU A 111 13.54 -15.16 -2.57
CA LEU A 111 13.37 -14.15 -1.55
C LEU A 111 14.67 -13.95 -0.78
N LEU A 112 15.03 -12.70 -0.53
CA LEU A 112 16.17 -12.26 0.26
C LEU A 112 15.68 -11.33 1.38
N VAL A 113 15.55 -11.88 2.58
CA VAL A 113 15.03 -11.17 3.76
C VAL A 113 16.17 -10.95 4.74
N SER A 114 16.30 -9.73 5.25
CA SER A 114 17.31 -9.32 6.22
C SER A 114 16.70 -8.56 7.39
N ASP A 115 17.48 -8.35 8.44
CA ASP A 115 17.15 -7.50 9.58
C ASP A 115 16.94 -6.01 9.22
N ALA A 116 17.38 -5.59 8.04
CA ALA A 116 17.19 -4.25 7.48
C ALA A 116 15.91 -4.09 6.62
N ASN A 117 15.21 -5.18 6.29
CA ASN A 117 13.93 -5.08 5.58
C ASN A 117 12.82 -4.49 6.48
N PRO A 118 11.78 -3.86 5.92
CA PRO A 118 10.68 -3.30 6.73
C PRO A 118 10.00 -4.33 7.62
N ILE A 119 9.71 -5.54 7.13
CA ILE A 119 9.35 -6.68 7.99
C ILE A 119 10.62 -7.47 8.27
N ALA A 120 11.37 -7.04 9.28
CA ALA A 120 12.72 -7.54 9.52
C ALA A 120 12.78 -9.06 9.73
N LEU A 121 13.85 -9.67 9.20
CA LEU A 121 14.20 -11.06 9.55
C LEU A 121 14.30 -11.16 11.06
N SER A 122 13.67 -12.19 11.62
CA SER A 122 13.62 -12.41 13.06
C SER A 122 13.66 -13.90 13.36
N PRO A 123 14.28 -14.28 14.50
CA PRO A 123 14.38 -15.69 14.87
C PRO A 123 13.01 -16.32 15.06
N GLY A 124 12.94 -17.65 14.83
CA GLY A 124 11.72 -18.43 14.96
C GLY A 124 11.13 -18.84 13.62
N ARG A 125 9.88 -19.33 13.66
CA ARG A 125 9.27 -20.01 12.52
C ARG A 125 8.71 -19.04 11.49
N TRP A 126 9.04 -19.30 10.23
CA TRP A 126 8.45 -18.69 9.05
C TRP A 126 7.81 -19.78 8.18
N HIS A 127 6.69 -19.45 7.54
CA HIS A 127 5.87 -20.38 6.76
C HIS A 127 6.00 -20.06 5.28
N ILE A 128 6.16 -21.10 4.48
CA ILE A 128 6.39 -21.00 3.04
C ILE A 128 5.13 -21.46 2.32
N GLY A 129 4.72 -20.66 1.34
CA GLY A 129 3.64 -20.95 0.44
C GLY A 129 4.16 -21.11 -0.98
N LEU A 130 3.72 -22.16 -1.68
CA LEU A 130 4.03 -22.36 -3.09
C LEU A 130 2.74 -22.44 -3.90
N VAL A 131 2.76 -21.92 -5.12
CA VAL A 131 1.63 -21.99 -6.04
C VAL A 131 2.12 -22.52 -7.38
N ASN A 132 1.36 -23.41 -8.00
CA ASN A 132 1.56 -23.81 -9.40
C ASN A 132 0.33 -23.42 -10.21
N PHE A 133 0.51 -22.48 -11.16
CA PHE A 133 -0.56 -21.99 -12.02
C PHE A 133 -0.77 -22.87 -13.26
N ASP A 134 0.21 -23.68 -13.63
CA ASP A 134 0.10 -24.62 -14.74
C ASP A 134 -0.85 -25.77 -14.40
N SER A 135 -1.45 -26.36 -15.43
CA SER A 135 -2.27 -27.57 -15.29
C SER A 135 -1.44 -28.83 -15.02
N ALA A 136 -0.16 -28.83 -15.41
CA ALA A 136 0.76 -29.93 -15.18
C ALA A 136 1.44 -29.80 -13.81
N PRO A 137 1.78 -30.91 -13.15
CA PRO A 137 2.70 -30.88 -12.01
C PRO A 137 4.04 -30.24 -12.40
N ALA A 138 4.66 -29.55 -11.45
CA ALA A 138 5.98 -28.96 -11.60
C ALA A 138 6.94 -29.64 -10.62
N ASP A 139 7.97 -30.29 -11.15
CA ASP A 139 9.10 -30.75 -10.34
C ASP A 139 9.99 -29.53 -10.04
N ALA A 140 10.34 -29.33 -8.78
CA ALA A 140 11.07 -28.15 -8.33
C ALA A 140 12.00 -28.47 -7.16
N SER A 141 12.99 -27.59 -6.98
CA SER A 141 13.92 -27.62 -5.87
C SER A 141 13.73 -26.38 -4.99
N LEU A 142 13.55 -26.58 -3.69
CA LEU A 142 13.38 -25.52 -2.68
C LEU A 142 14.59 -25.50 -1.74
N THR A 143 15.32 -24.38 -1.70
CA THR A 143 16.54 -24.24 -0.89
C THR A 143 16.46 -23.01 0.00
N VAL A 144 16.92 -23.14 1.25
CA VAL A 144 17.10 -22.01 2.16
C VAL A 144 18.55 -21.90 2.62
N SER A 145 19.07 -20.68 2.74
CA SER A 145 20.39 -20.41 3.31
C SER A 145 20.37 -19.20 4.23
N PHE A 146 21.25 -19.21 5.22
CA PHE A 146 21.41 -18.14 6.21
C PHE A 146 22.82 -17.57 6.19
N GLN A 147 22.92 -16.28 6.51
CA GLN A 147 24.20 -15.61 6.68
C GLN A 147 24.20 -14.82 7.99
N GLN A 148 25.29 -14.97 8.74
CA GLN A 148 25.51 -14.32 10.05
C GLN A 148 26.20 -12.95 9.89
N GLU A 149 27.04 -12.81 8.87
CA GLU A 149 27.72 -11.56 8.54
C GLU A 149 27.02 -10.81 7.41
N GLU A 150 27.26 -9.50 7.36
CA GLU A 150 26.81 -8.67 6.25
C GLU A 150 27.50 -9.15 4.97
N SER A 151 26.74 -9.73 4.05
CA SER A 151 27.28 -10.25 2.79
C SER A 151 27.84 -9.13 1.93
N ALA A 152 28.68 -9.51 0.96
CA ALA A 152 28.98 -8.65 -0.18
C ALA A 152 27.69 -8.07 -0.76
N HIS A 153 27.70 -6.76 -1.02
CA HIS A 153 26.57 -6.05 -1.60
C HIS A 153 26.35 -6.52 -3.04
N ALA A 154 25.10 -6.50 -3.48
CA ALA A 154 24.77 -6.77 -4.87
C ALA A 154 25.33 -5.67 -5.79
N GLN A 155 25.34 -5.95 -7.09
CA GLN A 155 25.87 -5.01 -8.07
C GLN A 155 24.77 -4.15 -8.69
N VAL A 156 25.11 -2.89 -8.94
CA VAL A 156 24.44 -2.04 -9.90
C VAL A 156 25.08 -2.27 -11.26
N GLU A 157 24.28 -2.52 -12.29
CA GLU A 157 24.78 -2.86 -13.62
C GLU A 157 24.10 -2.01 -14.70
N PHE A 158 24.91 -1.43 -15.60
CA PHE A 158 24.43 -0.87 -16.86
C PHE A 158 24.37 -1.94 -17.94
N VAL A 159 23.23 -2.05 -18.59
CA VAL A 159 23.02 -2.93 -19.74
C VAL A 159 23.06 -2.09 -21.02
N PHE A 160 23.97 -2.44 -21.92
CA PHE A 160 24.36 -1.60 -23.07
C PHE A 160 23.79 -2.08 -24.41
N ASP A 161 23.17 -3.25 -24.46
CA ASP A 161 22.79 -3.97 -25.68
C ASP A 161 21.28 -4.22 -25.79
N HIS A 162 20.48 -3.68 -24.87
CA HIS A 162 19.03 -3.83 -24.90
C HIS A 162 18.31 -2.65 -25.57
N ALA A 163 17.90 -2.84 -26.83
CA ALA A 163 17.25 -1.82 -27.67
C ALA A 163 15.84 -1.38 -27.23
N GLY A 164 15.31 -1.95 -26.14
CA GLY A 164 13.99 -1.64 -25.62
C GLY A 164 12.87 -2.30 -26.43
N THR A 165 11.66 -1.72 -26.35
CA THR A 165 10.50 -2.18 -27.11
C THR A 165 10.17 -1.19 -28.23
N THR A 166 9.27 -1.56 -29.14
CA THR A 166 8.82 -0.65 -30.19
C THR A 166 8.10 0.58 -29.64
N GLN A 167 7.40 0.45 -28.51
CA GLN A 167 6.72 1.56 -27.82
C GLN A 167 7.67 2.40 -26.98
N ASN A 168 8.81 1.84 -26.57
CA ASN A 168 9.78 2.50 -25.71
C ASN A 168 11.22 2.18 -26.13
N PRO A 169 11.66 2.64 -27.32
CA PRO A 169 12.95 2.29 -27.90
C PRO A 169 14.12 2.87 -27.09
N CYS A 170 15.27 2.23 -27.22
CA CYS A 170 16.53 2.60 -26.60
C CYS A 170 17.64 2.52 -27.65
N ASP A 171 18.29 3.65 -27.95
CA ASP A 171 19.44 3.64 -28.84
C ASP A 171 20.70 3.21 -28.06
N THR A 172 21.33 2.14 -28.53
CA THR A 172 22.54 1.57 -27.96
C THR A 172 23.80 1.86 -28.78
N SER A 173 23.68 2.55 -29.92
CA SER A 173 24.79 2.80 -30.85
C SER A 173 25.93 3.59 -30.22
N GLY A 174 25.61 4.58 -29.36
CA GLY A 174 26.62 5.38 -28.65
C GLY A 174 27.54 4.55 -27.76
N TRP A 175 27.08 3.41 -27.24
CA TRP A 175 27.90 2.47 -26.48
C TRP A 175 28.85 1.66 -27.34
N ASN A 176 28.56 1.51 -28.64
CA ASN A 176 29.31 0.68 -29.59
C ASN A 176 30.05 1.52 -30.64
N ASP A 177 30.20 2.82 -30.40
CA ASP A 177 30.89 3.75 -31.28
C ASP A 177 32.37 3.38 -31.43
N SER A 178 32.77 3.01 -32.65
CA SER A 178 34.11 2.55 -32.98
C SER A 178 35.11 3.68 -33.28
N THR A 179 34.71 4.94 -33.13
CA THR A 179 35.59 6.09 -33.34
C THR A 179 36.82 5.99 -32.42
N PRO A 180 38.05 5.96 -32.96
CA PRO A 180 39.26 5.85 -32.15
C PRO A 180 39.41 7.00 -31.17
N LEU A 181 39.75 6.69 -29.92
CA LEU A 181 39.99 7.66 -28.86
C LEU A 181 41.07 7.14 -27.91
N GLU A 182 42.14 7.91 -27.73
CA GLU A 182 43.25 7.52 -26.86
C GLU A 182 42.81 7.33 -25.40
N PRO A 183 43.30 6.28 -24.71
CA PRO A 183 43.06 6.09 -23.28
C PRO A 183 43.39 7.33 -22.46
N ALA A 184 42.52 7.70 -21.53
CA ALA A 184 42.67 8.93 -20.75
C ALA A 184 42.24 8.76 -19.30
N ARG A 185 43.03 9.33 -18.38
CA ARG A 185 42.75 9.44 -16.93
C ARG A 185 42.23 8.12 -16.31
N GLY A 186 42.95 7.03 -16.56
CA GLY A 186 42.66 5.70 -16.03
C GLY A 186 41.62 4.90 -16.81
N ASN A 187 40.94 5.49 -17.79
CA ASN A 187 40.04 4.74 -18.67
C ASN A 187 40.86 4.08 -19.79
N PRO A 188 40.89 2.73 -19.88
CA PRO A 188 41.71 2.01 -20.85
C PRO A 188 41.09 1.90 -22.25
N GLY A 189 39.85 2.39 -22.45
CA GLY A 189 39.15 2.28 -23.72
C GLY A 189 39.88 2.99 -24.87
N THR A 190 39.94 2.33 -26.02
CA THR A 190 40.62 2.80 -27.25
C THR A 190 39.65 3.34 -28.30
N THR A 191 38.35 3.23 -28.04
CA THR A 191 37.26 3.83 -28.84
C THR A 191 36.34 4.63 -27.94
N LEU A 192 35.57 5.54 -28.54
CA LEU A 192 34.59 6.34 -27.80
C LEU A 192 33.55 5.47 -27.10
N GLY A 193 33.05 4.41 -27.75
CA GLY A 193 32.13 3.45 -27.15
C GLY A 193 32.73 2.68 -25.98
N GLU A 194 34.00 2.23 -26.09
CA GLU A 194 34.71 1.59 -24.98
C GLU A 194 34.86 2.53 -23.78
N GLN A 195 35.28 3.79 -24.01
CA GLN A 195 35.43 4.74 -22.91
C GLN A 195 34.10 5.06 -22.22
N ARG A 196 33.00 5.19 -22.99
CA ARG A 196 31.64 5.35 -22.45
C ARG A 196 31.25 4.19 -21.54
N ARG A 197 31.44 2.94 -22.00
CA ARG A 197 31.10 1.74 -21.22
C ARG A 197 31.94 1.64 -19.95
N GLU A 198 33.24 1.91 -20.02
CA GLU A 198 34.12 1.89 -18.83
C GLU A 198 33.76 2.97 -17.81
N ALA A 199 33.39 4.17 -18.27
CA ALA A 199 32.92 5.24 -17.38
C ALA A 199 31.57 4.88 -16.71
N ALA A 200 30.63 4.30 -17.46
CA ALA A 200 29.37 3.81 -16.91
C ALA A 200 29.58 2.68 -15.89
N ARG A 201 30.47 1.72 -16.19
CA ARG A 201 30.86 0.65 -15.25
C ARG A 201 31.51 1.22 -13.99
N ALA A 202 32.33 2.26 -14.11
CA ALA A 202 32.91 2.94 -12.95
C ALA A 202 31.85 3.60 -12.07
N ALA A 203 30.84 4.25 -12.65
CA ALA A 203 29.69 4.79 -11.91
C ALA A 203 28.90 3.68 -11.19
N ALA A 204 28.64 2.57 -11.87
CA ALA A 204 27.99 1.39 -11.30
C ALA A 204 28.76 0.79 -10.10
N ARG A 205 30.10 0.70 -10.19
CA ARG A 205 30.95 0.24 -9.07
C ARG A 205 30.81 1.17 -7.86
N LEU A 206 30.93 2.49 -8.07
CA LEU A 206 30.78 3.48 -7.00
C LEU A 206 29.39 3.42 -6.34
N LEU A 207 28.31 3.26 -7.12
CA LEU A 207 26.98 3.06 -6.56
C LEU A 207 26.89 1.80 -5.72
N SER A 208 27.42 0.68 -6.23
CA SER A 208 27.40 -0.60 -5.51
C SER A 208 28.12 -0.50 -4.16
N GLU A 209 29.28 0.17 -4.14
CA GLU A 209 30.10 0.37 -2.94
C GLU A 209 29.46 1.31 -1.92
N GLN A 210 28.84 2.41 -2.38
CA GLN A 210 28.30 3.46 -1.50
C GLN A 210 26.85 3.19 -1.05
N LEU A 211 26.01 2.65 -1.94
CA LEU A 211 24.60 2.35 -1.66
C LEU A 211 24.42 0.99 -1.00
N LYS A 212 25.33 0.05 -1.26
CA LYS A 212 25.35 -1.26 -0.62
C LYS A 212 24.06 -2.07 -0.85
N PRO A 213 23.54 -2.18 -2.08
CA PRO A 213 22.24 -2.79 -2.33
C PRO A 213 22.23 -4.27 -1.94
N ARG A 214 21.08 -4.78 -1.49
CA ARG A 214 20.91 -6.21 -1.17
C ARG A 214 20.62 -7.04 -2.42
N LEU A 215 19.88 -6.44 -3.35
CA LEU A 215 19.49 -7.03 -4.62
C LEU A 215 20.13 -6.27 -5.79
N PRO A 216 20.42 -6.95 -6.92
CA PRO A 216 20.95 -6.28 -8.10
C PRO A 216 20.04 -5.15 -8.57
N VAL A 217 20.64 -4.13 -9.16
CA VAL A 217 19.93 -3.01 -9.82
C VAL A 217 20.36 -2.96 -11.27
N ARG A 218 19.40 -3.12 -12.18
CA ARG A 218 19.66 -3.12 -13.62
C ARG A 218 19.25 -1.79 -14.23
N ILE A 219 20.19 -1.16 -14.94
CA ILE A 219 19.99 0.13 -15.60
C ILE A 219 19.97 -0.09 -17.11
N GLN A 220 18.86 0.22 -17.75
CA GLN A 220 18.80 0.32 -19.20
C GLN A 220 19.51 1.59 -19.65
N ALA A 221 20.63 1.43 -20.36
CA ALA A 221 21.50 2.52 -20.75
C ALA A 221 21.20 2.94 -22.20
N CYS A 222 20.65 4.13 -22.41
CA CYS A 222 20.20 4.60 -23.71
C CYS A 222 20.90 5.89 -24.13
N TRP A 223 20.89 6.16 -25.44
CA TRP A 223 21.21 7.46 -26.02
C TRP A 223 19.95 8.06 -26.65
N SER A 224 19.83 9.38 -26.64
CA SER A 224 18.78 10.09 -27.36
C SER A 224 19.14 11.56 -27.54
N ASP A 225 18.51 12.22 -28.51
CA ASP A 225 18.59 13.67 -28.64
C ASP A 225 17.80 14.33 -27.50
N LEU A 226 18.51 14.91 -26.53
CA LEU A 226 17.90 15.62 -25.39
C LEU A 226 17.87 17.14 -25.59
N GLY A 227 18.08 17.62 -26.81
CA GLY A 227 18.11 19.03 -27.16
C GLY A 227 19.53 19.58 -27.30
N ASP A 228 19.64 20.91 -27.16
CA ASP A 228 20.89 21.66 -27.36
C ASP A 228 22.06 21.07 -26.57
N ALA A 229 23.27 21.18 -27.12
CA ALA A 229 24.54 20.79 -26.51
C ALA A 229 25.59 21.91 -26.66
N THR A 230 25.15 23.13 -26.96
CA THR A 230 25.97 24.33 -27.14
C THR A 230 25.70 25.34 -26.02
N GLY A 231 26.65 26.27 -25.79
CA GLY A 231 26.55 27.25 -24.71
C GLY A 231 26.88 26.69 -23.32
N ASN A 232 26.33 27.30 -22.27
CA ASN A 232 26.65 27.00 -20.86
C ASN A 232 25.52 26.29 -20.10
N ARG A 233 24.36 26.06 -20.72
CA ARG A 233 23.20 25.40 -20.08
C ARG A 233 22.50 24.49 -21.08
N PHE A 234 22.59 23.19 -20.84
CA PHE A 234 22.00 22.13 -21.67
C PHE A 234 21.77 20.86 -20.85
N THR A 235 20.93 19.97 -21.35
CA THR A 235 20.64 18.67 -20.72
C THR A 235 21.76 17.68 -21.03
N LEU A 236 22.43 17.19 -19.99
CA LEU A 236 23.49 16.19 -20.11
C LEU A 236 22.91 14.78 -20.28
N ALA A 237 21.94 14.46 -19.43
CA ALA A 237 21.27 13.18 -19.38
C ALA A 237 19.93 13.33 -18.65
N GLN A 238 19.17 12.24 -18.59
CA GLN A 238 17.99 12.11 -17.75
C GLN A 238 17.83 10.65 -17.32
N ALA A 239 17.28 10.41 -16.14
CA ALA A 239 16.84 9.07 -15.75
C ALA A 239 15.57 9.09 -14.91
N ALA A 240 14.93 7.92 -14.84
CA ALA A 240 13.73 7.67 -14.06
C ALA A 240 13.61 6.18 -13.74
N PRO A 241 12.87 5.81 -12.67
CA PRO A 241 12.47 4.43 -12.48
C PRO A 241 11.59 3.97 -13.66
N GLN A 242 11.69 2.70 -14.05
CA GLN A 242 10.82 2.15 -15.10
C GLN A 242 9.37 1.93 -14.61
N SER A 243 9.18 1.70 -13.30
CA SER A 243 7.86 1.65 -12.68
C SER A 243 7.91 2.12 -11.23
N VAL A 244 6.73 2.29 -10.67
CA VAL A 244 6.53 2.53 -9.24
C VAL A 244 5.54 1.52 -8.67
N PHE A 245 5.69 1.20 -7.39
CA PHE A 245 4.81 0.28 -6.68
C PHE A 245 4.14 0.94 -5.48
N VAL A 246 2.90 0.54 -5.22
CA VAL A 246 2.11 0.97 -4.06
C VAL A 246 1.46 -0.25 -3.42
N SER A 247 1.35 -0.26 -2.10
CA SER A 247 0.47 -1.18 -1.37
C SER A 247 -0.88 -0.48 -1.15
N ASP A 248 -1.91 -0.95 -1.85
CA ASP A 248 -3.31 -0.59 -1.66
C ASP A 248 -4.18 -1.80 -2.02
N VAL A 249 -4.64 -2.52 -0.98
CA VAL A 249 -5.46 -3.72 -1.11
C VAL A 249 -6.77 -3.46 -1.86
N GLY A 250 -7.31 -2.23 -1.79
CA GLY A 250 -8.51 -1.84 -2.51
C GLY A 250 -8.30 -1.86 -4.02
N PHE A 251 -7.05 -1.64 -4.46
CA PHE A 251 -6.61 -1.68 -5.86
C PHE A 251 -5.97 -3.01 -6.26
N GLY A 252 -6.06 -4.04 -5.41
CA GLY A 252 -5.55 -5.40 -5.66
C GLY A 252 -4.07 -5.60 -5.31
N SER A 253 -3.37 -4.55 -4.88
CA SER A 253 -1.96 -4.64 -4.52
C SER A 253 -1.78 -4.72 -3.00
N ASN A 254 -1.53 -5.91 -2.45
CA ASN A 254 -1.07 -6.05 -1.07
C ASN A 254 0.44 -6.34 -1.02
N LEU A 255 1.22 -5.37 -0.55
CA LEU A 255 2.68 -5.44 -0.44
C LEU A 255 3.09 -4.97 0.96
N PRO A 256 2.79 -5.75 2.01
CA PRO A 256 2.93 -5.30 3.40
C PRO A 256 4.39 -5.05 3.81
N ALA A 257 5.36 -5.63 3.12
CA ALA A 257 6.79 -5.37 3.31
C ALA A 257 7.28 -4.03 2.72
N LEU A 258 6.42 -3.22 2.09
CA LEU A 258 6.71 -1.80 1.89
C LEU A 258 6.57 -1.03 3.21
N GLU A 259 7.49 -0.11 3.47
CA GLU A 259 7.51 0.63 4.75
C GLU A 259 6.29 1.54 4.95
N ARG A 260 5.60 1.93 3.87
CA ARG A 260 4.37 2.72 3.91
C ARG A 260 3.36 2.21 2.89
N ASP A 261 2.15 1.91 3.34
CA ASP A 261 1.00 1.72 2.45
C ASP A 261 0.61 3.07 1.82
N TYR A 262 -0.16 3.03 0.73
CA TYR A 262 -0.71 4.21 0.05
C TYR A 262 0.36 5.23 -0.42
N THR A 263 1.59 4.75 -0.64
CA THR A 263 2.73 5.55 -1.09
C THR A 263 3.43 4.87 -2.26
N TRP A 264 3.74 5.62 -3.32
CA TRP A 264 4.52 5.17 -4.46
C TRP A 264 6.01 5.09 -4.13
N PHE A 265 6.62 3.94 -4.37
CA PHE A 265 8.07 3.72 -4.32
C PHE A 265 8.62 3.45 -5.71
N ALA A 266 9.80 4.00 -6.02
CA ALA A 266 10.58 3.59 -7.20
C ALA A 266 10.75 2.06 -7.21
N MET A 267 10.65 1.46 -8.39
CA MET A 267 10.82 0.02 -8.60
C MET A 267 12.05 -0.56 -7.88
N ALA A 268 13.22 0.06 -8.04
CA ALA A 268 14.45 -0.38 -7.38
C ALA A 268 14.32 -0.38 -5.84
N ALA A 269 13.77 0.69 -5.26
CA ALA A 269 13.56 0.81 -3.81
C ALA A 269 12.52 -0.20 -3.30
N ALA A 270 11.46 -0.45 -4.08
CA ALA A 270 10.45 -1.45 -3.76
C ALA A 270 11.06 -2.86 -3.77
N ALA A 271 11.86 -3.22 -4.78
CA ALA A 271 12.57 -4.50 -4.86
C ALA A 271 13.44 -4.75 -3.62
N GLN A 272 14.26 -3.77 -3.21
CA GLN A 272 15.08 -3.88 -2.00
C GLN A 272 14.26 -4.14 -0.72
N GLN A 273 13.07 -3.53 -0.61
CA GLN A 273 12.18 -3.71 0.54
C GLN A 273 11.45 -5.06 0.51
N LEU A 274 10.97 -5.47 -0.66
CA LEU A 274 10.22 -6.70 -0.90
C LEU A 274 11.10 -7.94 -1.01
N GLY A 275 12.42 -7.79 -1.00
CA GLY A 275 13.35 -8.93 -0.95
C GLY A 275 13.39 -9.78 -2.22
N THR A 276 12.88 -9.29 -3.35
CA THR A 276 12.99 -9.95 -4.65
C THR A 276 13.23 -8.94 -5.76
N SER A 277 13.71 -9.40 -6.92
CA SER A 277 13.88 -8.53 -8.09
C SER A 277 12.53 -7.95 -8.52
N SER A 278 12.54 -6.75 -9.10
CA SER A 278 11.33 -6.04 -9.52
C SER A 278 10.37 -6.82 -10.41
N CYS A 279 10.89 -7.60 -11.36
CA CYS A 279 10.09 -8.48 -12.23
C CYS A 279 9.35 -9.60 -11.50
N ARG A 280 9.75 -9.92 -10.26
CA ARG A 280 9.16 -10.97 -9.40
C ARG A 280 8.17 -10.41 -8.38
N ILE A 281 7.71 -9.16 -8.55
CA ILE A 281 6.68 -8.58 -7.68
C ILE A 281 5.27 -8.89 -8.22
N ASP A 282 5.16 -9.22 -9.52
CA ASP A 282 3.92 -9.54 -10.24
C ASP A 282 4.14 -10.71 -11.21
N ARG A 283 3.39 -11.79 -10.99
CA ARG A 283 3.46 -13.05 -11.77
C ARG A 283 3.22 -12.90 -13.26
N ARG A 284 2.67 -11.78 -13.73
CA ARG A 284 2.43 -11.57 -15.16
C ARG A 284 3.67 -11.08 -15.91
N ILE A 285 4.76 -10.79 -15.19
CA ILE A 285 5.97 -10.19 -15.74
C ILE A 285 7.04 -11.24 -15.94
N ALA A 286 7.64 -11.26 -17.13
CA ALA A 286 8.81 -12.09 -17.42
C ALA A 286 10.09 -11.34 -17.08
N CYS A 287 11.02 -12.00 -16.38
CA CYS A 287 12.26 -11.34 -15.93
C CYS A 287 13.30 -11.06 -17.04
N GLY A 288 13.16 -11.67 -18.23
CA GLY A 288 14.17 -11.65 -19.30
C GLY A 288 14.48 -10.27 -19.92
N GLY A 289 13.72 -9.22 -19.61
CA GLY A 289 13.87 -7.89 -20.22
C GLY A 289 13.55 -6.70 -19.30
N GLU A 290 13.44 -6.91 -17.99
CA GLU A 290 13.04 -5.88 -17.04
C GLU A 290 14.24 -5.13 -16.44
N PHE A 291 14.11 -3.81 -16.35
CA PHE A 291 15.14 -2.90 -15.82
C PHE A 291 14.54 -2.04 -14.72
N ASP A 292 15.30 -1.77 -13.66
CA ASP A 292 14.81 -0.96 -12.55
C ASP A 292 14.82 0.54 -12.90
N VAL A 293 15.86 0.95 -13.63
CA VAL A 293 16.11 2.34 -14.02
C VAL A 293 16.35 2.41 -15.51
N ARG A 294 15.86 3.47 -16.16
CA ARG A 294 16.36 3.87 -17.48
C ARG A 294 17.14 5.16 -17.35
N ALA A 295 18.36 5.15 -17.87
CA ALA A 295 19.21 6.32 -17.99
C ALA A 295 19.46 6.61 -19.47
N THR A 296 19.18 7.85 -19.89
CA THR A 296 19.35 8.31 -21.26
C THR A 296 20.35 9.45 -21.30
N PHE A 297 21.41 9.30 -22.08
CA PHE A 297 22.46 10.31 -22.26
C PHE A 297 22.25 11.08 -23.57
N ASN A 298 22.60 12.38 -23.56
CA ASN A 298 22.37 13.25 -24.72
C ASN A 298 23.33 12.91 -25.87
N SER A 299 22.79 12.44 -26.99
CA SER A 299 23.56 12.06 -28.19
C SER A 299 24.14 13.25 -28.96
N LYS A 300 23.72 14.49 -28.64
CA LYS A 300 24.29 15.72 -29.21
C LYS A 300 25.63 16.12 -28.60
N LEU A 301 26.01 15.52 -27.47
CA LEU A 301 27.33 15.72 -26.88
C LEU A 301 28.40 14.93 -27.64
N ASP A 302 29.65 15.35 -27.47
CA ASP A 302 30.85 14.83 -28.17
C ASP A 302 30.89 15.09 -29.69
N GLN A 303 29.87 15.75 -30.23
CA GLN A 303 29.84 16.18 -31.62
C GLN A 303 30.78 17.38 -31.86
N PRO A 304 31.27 17.59 -33.09
CA PRO A 304 32.06 18.77 -33.44
C PRO A 304 31.31 20.07 -33.09
N GLY A 305 31.96 20.95 -32.31
CA GLY A 305 31.39 22.24 -31.87
C GLY A 305 30.43 22.16 -30.68
N ALA A 306 30.09 20.95 -30.20
CA ALA A 306 29.28 20.75 -29.01
C ALA A 306 30.13 20.58 -27.75
N ALA A 307 29.49 20.70 -26.60
CA ALA A 307 30.06 20.27 -25.33
C ALA A 307 30.37 18.77 -25.33
N ARG A 308 31.29 18.36 -24.45
CA ARG A 308 31.82 17.00 -24.39
C ARG A 308 31.67 16.41 -23.00
N PHE A 309 31.58 15.09 -22.96
CA PHE A 309 31.79 14.34 -21.73
C PHE A 309 33.29 14.08 -21.51
N ASP A 310 33.66 14.03 -20.24
CA ASP A 310 34.91 13.45 -19.77
C ASP A 310 34.65 12.03 -19.26
N TYR A 311 35.26 11.05 -19.92
CA TYR A 311 35.12 9.62 -19.63
C TYR A 311 36.20 9.08 -18.68
N GLY A 312 37.08 9.93 -18.15
CA GLY A 312 38.14 9.50 -17.24
C GLY A 312 37.59 8.95 -15.92
N ILE A 313 37.99 7.73 -15.55
CA ILE A 313 37.48 7.04 -14.35
C ILE A 313 38.25 7.41 -13.07
N ASN A 314 39.43 8.02 -13.16
CA ASN A 314 40.08 8.62 -11.99
C ASN A 314 39.39 9.92 -11.59
N SER A 315 39.37 10.24 -10.29
CA SER A 315 38.79 11.48 -9.78
C SER A 315 39.67 12.71 -10.08
N GLY A 316 39.07 13.89 -10.05
CA GLY A 316 39.75 15.17 -10.29
C GLY A 316 39.20 15.94 -11.50
N ALA A 317 39.52 17.24 -11.57
CA ALA A 317 39.12 18.08 -12.69
C ALA A 317 39.77 17.59 -13.99
N SER A 318 38.96 17.42 -15.05
CA SER A 318 39.47 17.11 -16.39
C SER A 318 40.02 18.34 -17.10
N GLY A 319 39.58 19.54 -16.69
CA GLY A 319 39.78 20.78 -17.43
C GLY A 319 38.98 20.84 -18.75
N VAL A 320 38.27 19.79 -19.12
CA VAL A 320 37.56 19.62 -20.38
C VAL A 320 36.28 18.80 -20.17
N GLY A 321 35.13 19.34 -20.54
CA GLY A 321 33.86 18.62 -20.53
C GLY A 321 33.28 18.32 -19.14
N SER A 322 32.06 17.77 -19.12
CA SER A 322 31.38 17.34 -17.88
C SER A 322 31.75 15.89 -17.56
N SER A 323 32.01 15.56 -16.30
CA SER A 323 32.37 14.18 -15.92
C SER A 323 31.20 13.22 -16.16
N PHE A 324 31.37 12.27 -17.07
CA PHE A 324 30.36 11.26 -17.36
C PHE A 324 30.03 10.42 -16.13
N VAL A 325 31.05 9.99 -15.36
CA VAL A 325 30.86 9.21 -14.13
C VAL A 325 29.93 9.93 -13.16
N SER A 326 30.16 11.23 -12.94
CA SER A 326 29.36 12.00 -11.97
C SER A 326 27.94 12.25 -12.48
N VAL A 327 27.77 12.50 -13.78
CA VAL A 327 26.44 12.61 -14.41
C VAL A 327 25.69 11.28 -14.32
N ALA A 328 26.33 10.16 -14.66
CA ALA A 328 25.69 8.84 -14.55
C ALA A 328 25.30 8.51 -13.11
N LEU A 329 26.13 8.82 -12.11
CA LEU A 329 25.77 8.71 -10.70
C LEU A 329 24.53 9.54 -10.40
N HIS A 330 24.56 10.84 -10.72
CA HIS A 330 23.46 11.79 -10.49
C HIS A 330 22.13 11.31 -11.08
N GLU A 331 22.13 10.97 -12.37
CA GLU A 331 20.91 10.53 -13.04
C GLU A 331 20.37 9.26 -12.42
N VAL A 332 21.23 8.26 -12.17
CA VAL A 332 20.77 7.01 -11.57
C VAL A 332 20.09 7.27 -10.22
N LEU A 333 20.54 8.22 -9.39
CA LEU A 333 19.86 8.55 -8.13
C LEU A 333 18.40 9.03 -8.32
N HIS A 334 18.09 9.77 -9.39
CA HIS A 334 16.70 10.06 -9.75
C HIS A 334 15.92 8.76 -10.02
N GLY A 335 16.52 7.85 -10.78
CA GLY A 335 15.98 6.51 -11.04
C GLY A 335 15.74 5.65 -9.79
N LEU A 336 16.61 5.80 -8.78
CA LEU A 336 16.53 5.03 -7.53
C LEU A 336 15.50 5.57 -6.52
N GLY A 337 14.98 6.79 -6.73
CA GLY A 337 13.91 7.34 -5.88
C GLY A 337 13.96 8.83 -5.60
N ILE A 338 15.01 9.56 -6.00
CA ILE A 338 15.07 11.03 -5.81
C ILE A 338 14.25 11.72 -6.91
N PHE A 339 12.93 11.55 -6.89
CA PHE A 339 11.99 12.20 -7.79
C PHE A 339 10.65 12.37 -7.09
N GLY A 340 9.91 13.43 -7.41
CA GLY A 340 8.57 13.65 -6.86
C GLY A 340 7.48 13.61 -7.93
N LEU A 341 6.27 13.21 -7.54
CA LEU A 341 5.10 13.06 -8.42
C LEU A 341 4.11 14.20 -8.22
N VAL A 342 4.59 15.43 -8.41
CA VAL A 342 3.79 16.66 -8.38
C VAL A 342 3.92 17.39 -9.71
N ASN A 343 2.83 17.95 -10.21
CA ASN A 343 2.81 18.75 -11.43
C ASN A 343 3.68 20.00 -11.27
N LEU A 344 4.65 20.13 -12.19
CA LEU A 344 5.51 21.30 -12.32
C LEU A 344 5.08 22.21 -13.48
N GLU A 345 4.13 21.75 -14.29
CA GLU A 345 3.57 22.46 -15.44
C GLU A 345 2.05 22.35 -15.37
N GLU A 346 1.35 23.34 -15.91
CA GLU A 346 -0.10 23.30 -16.05
C GLU A 346 -0.46 22.49 -17.30
N ASP A 347 -1.15 21.36 -17.11
CA ASP A 347 -1.48 20.43 -18.16
C ASP A 347 -2.79 19.67 -17.89
N ALA A 348 -3.09 18.68 -18.74
CA ALA A 348 -4.29 17.85 -18.61
C ALA A 348 -4.37 17.07 -17.29
N ASP A 349 -3.24 16.88 -16.60
CA ASP A 349 -3.18 16.15 -15.33
C ASP A 349 -3.45 17.07 -14.12
N GLY A 350 -3.51 18.39 -14.33
CA GLY A 350 -3.91 19.36 -13.31
C GLY A 350 -3.03 20.62 -13.25
N PRO A 351 -3.35 21.55 -12.33
CA PRO A 351 -2.54 22.75 -12.11
C PRO A 351 -1.16 22.41 -11.55
N ILE A 352 -0.25 23.39 -11.59
CA ILE A 352 1.02 23.31 -10.86
C ILE A 352 0.74 23.02 -9.39
N GLY A 353 1.52 22.12 -8.80
CA GLY A 353 1.33 21.68 -7.42
C GLY A 353 0.32 20.53 -7.26
N ALA A 354 -0.46 20.15 -8.28
CA ALA A 354 -1.32 18.97 -8.20
C ALA A 354 -0.50 17.68 -8.02
N LYS A 355 -0.95 16.77 -7.15
CA LYS A 355 -0.38 15.41 -7.10
C LYS A 355 -0.73 14.67 -8.39
N LEU A 356 0.25 13.97 -8.95
CA LEU A 356 0.03 13.25 -10.20
C LEU A 356 -0.79 11.98 -9.95
N ARG A 357 -1.88 11.84 -10.70
CA ARG A 357 -2.65 10.60 -10.74
C ARG A 357 -2.07 9.68 -11.81
N LEU A 358 -1.43 8.61 -11.36
CA LEU A 358 -0.79 7.63 -12.23
C LEU A 358 -1.74 6.56 -12.77
N VAL A 359 -2.87 6.36 -12.10
CA VAL A 359 -3.88 5.36 -12.47
C VAL A 359 -5.19 6.07 -12.72
N ASP A 360 -5.73 5.95 -13.94
CA ASP A 360 -7.03 6.51 -14.30
C ASP A 360 -8.13 5.96 -13.38
N GLY A 361 -8.94 6.86 -12.82
CA GLY A 361 -9.95 6.52 -11.82
C GLY A 361 -9.40 6.06 -10.45
N GLY A 362 -8.09 6.10 -10.24
CA GLY A 362 -7.43 5.77 -8.97
C GLY A 362 -7.21 6.97 -8.02
N PRO A 363 -6.91 6.72 -6.74
CA PRO A 363 -6.44 7.71 -5.79
C PRO A 363 -5.16 8.40 -6.28
N ALA A 364 -5.00 9.66 -5.90
CA ALA A 364 -3.73 10.37 -6.01
C ALA A 364 -2.88 10.04 -4.77
N TRP A 365 -2.30 8.83 -4.74
CA TRP A 365 -1.39 8.42 -3.67
C TRP A 365 -0.18 9.35 -3.56
N ASP A 366 0.40 9.40 -2.37
CA ASP A 366 1.65 10.12 -2.16
C ASP A 366 2.80 9.39 -2.84
N ASP A 367 3.87 10.11 -3.19
CA ASP A 367 5.16 9.49 -3.53
C ASP A 367 6.12 9.53 -2.35
N ALA A 368 7.03 8.57 -2.27
CA ALA A 368 7.95 8.44 -1.13
C ALA A 368 8.81 9.70 -0.90
N TYR A 369 9.20 10.38 -1.98
CA TYR A 369 10.00 11.61 -1.92
C TYR A 369 9.22 12.78 -1.33
N GLY A 370 8.00 13.01 -1.82
CA GLY A 370 7.11 14.05 -1.31
C GLY A 370 6.58 13.77 0.08
N ALA A 371 6.46 12.50 0.47
CA ALA A 371 6.15 12.10 1.84
C ALA A 371 7.29 12.38 2.83
N ARG A 372 8.46 12.83 2.34
CA ARG A 372 9.57 13.40 3.11
C ARG A 372 9.76 14.89 2.86
N ALA A 373 8.94 15.54 2.03
CA ALA A 373 9.03 16.97 1.78
C ALA A 373 8.13 17.78 2.72
N VAL A 374 8.60 18.95 3.13
CA VAL A 374 7.82 19.92 3.91
C VAL A 374 7.94 21.32 3.32
N ALA A 375 6.87 22.11 3.48
CA ALA A 375 6.85 23.52 3.17
C ALA A 375 7.00 24.32 4.47
N VAL A 376 8.06 25.13 4.58
CA VAL A 376 8.23 26.09 5.67
C VAL A 376 7.20 27.20 5.51
N ASN A 377 6.58 27.60 6.62
CA ASN A 377 5.56 28.64 6.62
C ASN A 377 6.12 29.97 6.10
N ALA A 378 5.24 30.86 5.60
CA ALA A 378 5.68 32.12 5.01
C ALA A 378 6.46 33.04 5.98
N GLY A 379 6.18 32.95 7.28
CA GLY A 379 6.89 33.67 8.33
C GLY A 379 8.24 33.05 8.76
N GLY A 380 8.62 31.90 8.19
CA GLY A 380 9.86 31.20 8.53
C GLY A 380 9.76 30.28 9.76
N GLU A 381 8.73 30.43 10.59
CA GLU A 381 8.50 29.60 11.78
C GLU A 381 7.58 28.41 11.49
N GLY A 382 8.04 27.20 11.80
CA GLY A 382 7.29 25.97 11.60
C GLY A 382 7.16 25.52 10.13
N PHE A 383 6.51 24.38 9.93
CA PHE A 383 6.37 23.75 8.61
C PHE A 383 5.12 22.89 8.54
N ARG A 384 4.70 22.57 7.31
CA ARG A 384 3.61 21.62 7.01
C ARG A 384 4.11 20.56 6.03
N GLU A 385 3.59 19.34 6.14
CA GLU A 385 3.87 18.27 5.18
C GLU A 385 3.47 18.70 3.76
N PHE A 386 4.39 18.65 2.81
CA PHE A 386 4.21 19.20 1.46
C PHE A 386 3.03 18.53 0.72
N LEU A 387 2.82 17.24 0.92
CA LEU A 387 1.70 16.51 0.33
C LEU A 387 0.37 16.65 1.10
N ARG A 388 0.33 17.44 2.19
CA ARG A 388 -0.88 17.72 2.99
C ARG A 388 -1.37 19.16 2.91
N ILE A 389 -0.68 20.02 2.17
CA ILE A 389 -1.17 21.37 1.85
C ILE A 389 -1.98 21.34 0.55
N SER A 390 -2.65 22.43 0.18
CA SER A 390 -3.38 22.53 -1.09
C SER A 390 -2.45 22.56 -2.30
N ASP A 391 -2.98 22.33 -3.51
CA ASP A 391 -2.21 22.44 -4.76
C ASP A 391 -1.58 23.84 -4.91
N ALA A 392 -2.33 24.89 -4.59
CA ALA A 392 -1.85 26.27 -4.64
C ALA A 392 -0.72 26.55 -3.64
N GLU A 393 -0.82 26.01 -2.41
CA GLU A 393 0.26 26.13 -1.42
C GLU A 393 1.50 25.33 -1.84
N ARG A 394 1.34 24.17 -2.50
CA ARG A 394 2.47 23.45 -3.12
C ARG A 394 3.12 24.26 -4.22
N ALA A 395 2.34 24.85 -5.13
CA ALA A 395 2.85 25.71 -6.19
C ALA A 395 3.67 26.89 -5.65
N ALA A 396 3.18 27.52 -4.58
CA ALA A 396 3.91 28.58 -3.89
C ALA A 396 5.21 28.07 -3.26
N ALA A 397 5.22 26.88 -2.63
CA ALA A 397 6.43 26.29 -2.06
C ALA A 397 7.47 25.92 -3.13
N LEU A 398 7.03 25.44 -4.30
CA LEU A 398 7.89 25.12 -5.44
C LEU A 398 8.64 26.35 -5.98
N THR A 399 8.13 27.56 -5.74
CA THR A 399 8.70 28.83 -6.23
C THR A 399 9.26 29.74 -5.14
N SER A 400 9.51 29.19 -3.95
CA SER A 400 9.69 29.97 -2.71
C SER A 400 11.13 30.35 -2.35
N PHE A 401 12.12 30.04 -3.19
CA PHE A 401 13.56 30.14 -2.91
C PHE A 401 13.90 29.71 -1.48
N GLY A 402 13.83 28.40 -1.24
CA GLY A 402 14.29 27.82 0.00
C GLY A 402 13.26 27.83 1.13
N ARG A 403 11.95 27.74 0.86
CA ARG A 403 10.98 27.24 1.86
C ARG A 403 10.67 25.75 1.70
N LEU A 404 11.01 25.17 0.56
CA LEU A 404 10.88 23.73 0.35
C LEU A 404 12.06 23.00 0.99
N ARG A 405 11.74 21.94 1.74
CA ARG A 405 12.72 21.16 2.53
C ARG A 405 12.46 19.66 2.41
N PHE A 406 13.52 18.86 2.49
CA PHE A 406 13.46 17.42 2.67
C PHE A 406 13.73 17.08 4.14
N ALA A 407 12.70 16.62 4.83
CA ALA A 407 12.65 16.25 6.24
C ALA A 407 12.97 14.76 6.44
N GLY A 408 14.16 14.36 5.99
CA GLY A 408 14.71 13.02 6.19
C GLY A 408 15.78 13.02 7.27
N GLU A 409 15.69 12.10 8.23
CA GLU A 409 16.62 12.01 9.35
C GLU A 409 18.02 11.57 8.89
N ARG A 410 18.08 10.60 7.96
CA ARG A 410 19.36 10.13 7.42
C ARG A 410 20.01 11.20 6.55
N ALA A 411 19.24 11.93 5.76
CA ALA A 411 19.73 13.08 5.00
C ALA A 411 20.29 14.19 5.92
N ALA A 412 19.58 14.54 6.99
CA ALA A 412 20.04 15.52 7.98
C ALA A 412 21.29 15.06 8.75
N THR A 413 21.38 13.76 9.05
CA THR A 413 22.58 13.15 9.65
C THR A 413 23.79 13.34 8.75
N THR A 414 23.67 13.00 7.46
CA THR A 414 24.75 13.15 6.49
C THR A 414 25.15 14.60 6.25
N ALA A 415 24.19 15.54 6.34
CA ALA A 415 24.46 16.97 6.24
C ALA A 415 25.09 17.56 7.52
N GLY A 416 25.11 16.81 8.63
CA GLY A 416 25.59 17.32 9.93
C GLY A 416 24.66 18.35 10.56
N THR A 417 23.37 18.36 10.20
CA THR A 417 22.40 19.40 10.60
C THR A 417 21.47 18.99 11.74
N LEU A 418 21.60 17.78 12.30
CA LEU A 418 20.72 17.27 13.37
C LEU A 418 20.70 18.13 14.64
N ASN A 419 21.75 18.93 14.89
CA ASN A 419 21.84 19.79 16.06
C ASN A 419 20.95 21.06 15.97
N PHE A 420 20.35 21.33 14.80
CA PHE A 420 19.40 22.42 14.63
C PHE A 420 17.96 21.92 14.91
N ALA A 421 17.09 22.83 15.35
CA ALA A 421 15.67 22.50 15.50
C ALA A 421 14.99 22.48 14.12
N PRO A 422 13.97 21.64 13.90
CA PRO A 422 13.09 21.77 12.74
C PRO A 422 12.50 23.19 12.62
N PRO A 423 12.44 23.79 11.43
CA PRO A 423 12.77 23.20 10.12
C PRO A 423 14.24 23.37 9.66
N ASP A 424 15.12 23.94 10.48
CA ASP A 424 16.50 24.29 10.08
C ASP A 424 17.42 23.07 9.97
N ASN A 425 17.09 21.95 10.60
CA ASN A 425 17.80 20.69 10.40
C ASN A 425 17.48 20.00 9.06
N PHE A 426 16.43 20.40 8.36
CA PHE A 426 16.02 19.77 7.10
C PHE A 426 16.82 20.27 5.89
N ILE A 427 16.93 19.42 4.86
CA ILE A 427 17.71 19.75 3.67
C ILE A 427 16.95 20.71 2.77
N ARG A 428 17.56 21.82 2.34
CA ARG A 428 16.95 22.77 1.41
C ARG A 428 16.85 22.14 0.02
N LEU A 429 15.65 22.16 -0.57
CA LEU A 429 15.41 21.70 -1.93
C LEU A 429 15.43 22.88 -2.90
N HIS A 430 15.97 22.62 -4.11
CA HIS A 430 16.01 23.58 -5.22
C HIS A 430 14.59 23.99 -5.59
N SER A 431 14.24 25.23 -5.25
CA SER A 431 12.91 25.82 -5.42
C SER A 431 13.06 27.26 -5.96
N PRO A 432 13.58 27.43 -7.19
CA PRO A 432 13.84 28.75 -7.78
C PRO A 432 12.56 29.59 -7.92
N THR A 433 12.69 30.90 -8.10
CA THR A 433 11.52 31.81 -8.26
C THR A 433 10.67 31.53 -9.50
N THR A 434 11.23 30.82 -10.47
CA THR A 434 10.55 30.32 -11.67
C THR A 434 10.79 28.83 -11.77
N ILE A 435 9.74 28.04 -12.02
CA ILE A 435 9.89 26.60 -12.16
C ILE A 435 10.85 26.26 -13.31
N GLU A 436 11.85 25.48 -12.98
CA GLU A 436 12.78 24.87 -13.92
C GLU A 436 12.43 23.39 -14.05
N ALA A 437 11.76 23.03 -15.15
CA ALA A 437 11.35 21.67 -15.43
C ALA A 437 12.56 20.71 -15.34
N GLY A 438 12.39 19.60 -14.62
CA GLY A 438 13.44 18.62 -14.36
C GLY A 438 14.38 18.97 -13.19
N SER A 439 14.45 20.23 -12.77
CA SER A 439 15.33 20.66 -11.66
C SER A 439 14.60 20.99 -10.38
N THR A 440 13.53 21.79 -10.47
CA THR A 440 12.74 22.21 -9.31
C THR A 440 12.25 20.97 -8.55
N TYR A 441 12.29 21.02 -7.22
CA TYR A 441 11.88 19.97 -6.29
C TYR A 441 12.77 18.71 -6.25
N SER A 442 13.41 18.32 -7.34
CA SER A 442 14.22 17.08 -7.43
C SER A 442 15.70 17.23 -7.05
N HIS A 443 16.16 18.45 -6.72
CA HIS A 443 17.56 18.72 -6.39
C HIS A 443 17.74 19.36 -5.02
N ILE A 444 18.94 19.22 -4.47
CA ILE A 444 19.39 19.94 -3.28
C ILE A 444 19.74 21.38 -3.68
N GLN A 445 19.50 22.32 -2.77
CA GLN A 445 19.90 23.72 -2.93
C GLN A 445 21.42 23.86 -3.12
N SER A 446 21.85 24.93 -3.78
CA SER A 446 23.23 25.27 -4.17
C SER A 446 24.40 24.93 -3.23
N PHE A 447 25.60 24.85 -3.83
CA PHE A 447 26.91 24.72 -3.20
C PHE A 447 27.13 25.56 -1.94
N ALA A 448 26.68 26.82 -1.92
CA ALA A 448 26.83 27.71 -0.77
C ALA A 448 26.18 27.17 0.53
N SER A 449 25.23 26.23 0.41
CA SER A 449 24.55 25.63 1.57
C SER A 449 25.25 24.38 2.09
N TYR A 450 25.85 23.55 1.22
CA TYR A 450 26.26 22.18 1.56
C TYR A 450 27.60 21.71 0.98
N GLY A 451 28.38 22.61 0.37
CA GLY A 451 29.65 22.26 -0.27
C GLY A 451 29.46 21.35 -1.50
N PRO A 452 30.43 20.50 -1.86
CA PRO A 452 30.29 19.60 -3.01
C PRO A 452 29.19 18.54 -2.77
N GLN A 453 28.11 18.57 -3.56
CA GLN A 453 27.05 17.54 -3.53
C GLN A 453 26.72 17.08 -4.95
N LEU A 454 26.32 15.81 -5.07
CA LEU A 454 26.00 15.19 -6.35
C LEU A 454 24.67 15.70 -6.94
N MET A 455 23.65 15.90 -6.10
CA MET A 455 22.29 16.26 -6.52
C MET A 455 22.05 17.76 -6.61
N TYR A 456 22.99 18.51 -7.19
CA TYR A 456 22.77 19.90 -7.59
C TYR A 456 22.22 19.99 -9.01
N PRO A 457 21.41 21.02 -9.32
CA PRO A 457 20.78 21.16 -10.65
C PRO A 457 21.78 21.48 -11.77
N THR A 458 23.06 21.72 -11.43
CA THR A 458 24.14 21.99 -12.39
C THR A 458 25.42 21.27 -11.94
N VAL A 459 26.21 20.84 -12.92
CA VAL A 459 27.48 20.14 -12.69
C VAL A 459 28.62 21.15 -12.65
N GLY A 460 29.40 21.15 -11.57
CA GLY A 460 30.59 22.01 -11.42
C GLY A 460 31.84 21.44 -12.11
N SER A 461 32.91 22.23 -12.17
CA SER A 461 34.20 21.87 -12.80
C SER A 461 34.97 20.75 -12.08
N THR A 462 34.61 20.43 -10.85
CA THR A 462 35.14 19.29 -10.08
C THR A 462 33.97 18.54 -9.47
N PRO A 463 33.24 17.76 -10.28
CA PRO A 463 32.00 17.16 -9.84
C PRO A 463 32.27 16.04 -8.82
N PRO A 464 31.51 15.98 -7.72
CA PRO A 464 31.69 14.96 -6.70
C PRO A 464 31.26 13.58 -7.22
N ARG A 465 31.87 12.54 -6.64
CA ARG A 465 31.52 11.13 -6.91
C ARG A 465 31.06 10.38 -5.65
N GLU A 466 30.97 11.10 -4.55
CA GLU A 466 30.35 10.64 -3.31
C GLU A 466 28.84 10.95 -3.37
N LEU A 467 28.00 10.03 -2.90
CA LEU A 467 26.55 10.24 -2.83
C LEU A 467 26.20 11.39 -1.87
N GLY A 468 27.00 11.60 -0.83
CA GLY A 468 26.80 12.67 0.15
C GLY A 468 25.39 12.66 0.73
N ILE A 469 24.77 13.84 0.82
CA ILE A 469 23.40 13.99 1.35
C ILE A 469 22.39 13.13 0.58
N ALA A 470 22.58 12.94 -0.72
CA ALA A 470 21.68 12.14 -1.55
C ALA A 470 21.68 10.65 -1.17
N GLY A 471 22.82 10.13 -0.68
CA GLY A 471 22.88 8.79 -0.09
C GLY A 471 22.02 8.68 1.17
N GLY A 472 22.03 9.71 2.02
CA GLY A 472 21.11 9.82 3.17
C GLY A 472 19.64 9.89 2.73
N MET A 473 19.34 10.68 1.69
CA MET A 473 17.99 10.79 1.12
C MET A 473 17.49 9.43 0.62
N LEU A 474 18.29 8.66 -0.13
CA LEU A 474 17.87 7.32 -0.58
C LEU A 474 17.55 6.39 0.60
N ARG A 475 18.31 6.45 1.70
CA ARG A 475 18.01 5.67 2.93
C ARG A 475 16.66 6.07 3.55
N ASP A 476 16.30 7.35 3.50
CA ASP A 476 14.98 7.85 3.93
C ASP A 476 13.83 7.48 2.97
N LEU A 477 14.15 6.98 1.78
CA LEU A 477 13.24 6.62 0.67
C LEU A 477 13.14 5.10 0.43
N GLY A 478 13.58 4.30 1.41
CA GLY A 478 13.42 2.83 1.38
C GLY A 478 14.71 2.04 1.12
N TRP A 479 15.84 2.69 0.85
CA TRP A 479 17.16 2.03 0.73
C TRP A 479 17.81 1.78 2.10
N ARG A 480 17.09 1.08 2.98
CA ARG A 480 17.60 0.71 4.30
C ARG A 480 18.79 -0.23 4.14
N ASP A 481 19.91 0.08 4.77
CA ASP A 481 21.13 -0.73 4.79
C ASP A 481 21.54 -1.15 6.21
N THR A 482 20.77 -0.71 7.20
CA THR A 482 21.01 -1.01 8.62
C THR A 482 19.76 -1.61 9.25
N PRO A 483 19.92 -2.47 10.28
CA PRO A 483 18.79 -3.02 11.01
C PRO A 483 17.89 -1.92 11.56
N GLY A 484 16.59 -2.14 11.50
CA GLY A 484 15.58 -1.19 11.97
C GLY A 484 14.49 -1.85 12.78
N THR A 485 13.57 -1.04 13.32
CA THR A 485 12.36 -1.58 13.94
C THR A 485 11.49 -2.22 12.85
N SER A 486 11.14 -3.49 13.04
CA SER A 486 10.20 -4.19 12.16
C SER A 486 8.86 -3.45 12.15
N LYS A 487 8.27 -3.30 10.95
CA LYS A 487 6.91 -2.82 10.76
C LYS A 487 5.97 -3.64 11.65
N THR A 488 5.08 -2.92 12.32
CA THR A 488 3.98 -3.45 13.12
C THR A 488 2.69 -3.23 12.36
N PHE A 489 1.73 -4.12 12.57
CA PHE A 489 0.42 -4.05 11.95
C PHE A 489 -0.61 -3.53 12.94
N SER A 490 -1.56 -2.76 12.43
CA SER A 490 -2.65 -2.22 13.23
C SER A 490 -3.62 -3.33 13.59
N SER A 491 -4.07 -3.37 14.85
CA SER A 491 -5.20 -4.21 15.24
C SER A 491 -6.49 -3.65 14.66
N ALA A 492 -7.38 -4.51 14.18
CA ALA A 492 -8.72 -4.10 13.83
C ALA A 492 -9.59 -3.99 15.09
N PRO A 493 -10.16 -2.82 15.40
CA PRO A 493 -11.02 -2.71 16.55
C PRO A 493 -12.48 -3.06 16.20
N SER A 494 -13.20 -3.60 17.18
CA SER A 494 -14.60 -4.02 17.05
C SER A 494 -15.54 -2.85 17.33
N TYR A 495 -15.90 -2.10 16.28
CA TYR A 495 -16.77 -0.91 16.36
C TYR A 495 -17.77 -0.83 15.21
N GLN A 496 -18.73 0.09 15.36
CA GLN A 496 -19.43 0.67 14.23
C GLN A 496 -18.61 1.78 13.62
N PHE A 497 -18.47 1.79 12.30
CA PHE A 497 -17.73 2.79 11.56
C PHE A 497 -18.61 3.48 10.52
N TYR A 498 -18.27 4.72 10.22
CA TYR A 498 -18.85 5.50 9.14
C TYR A 498 -17.78 6.35 8.46
N ASP A 499 -18.12 6.88 7.29
CA ASP A 499 -17.34 7.92 6.63
C ASP A 499 -18.12 9.24 6.78
N PRO A 500 -17.59 10.29 7.44
CA PRO A 500 -18.25 11.58 7.58
C PRO A 500 -18.66 12.21 6.24
N ALA A 501 -17.84 12.03 5.19
CA ALA A 501 -18.15 12.50 3.84
C ALA A 501 -19.30 11.70 3.17
N ARG A 502 -19.73 10.60 3.80
CA ARG A 502 -20.84 9.71 3.40
C ARG A 502 -21.76 9.41 4.59
N SER A 503 -22.08 10.43 5.38
CA SER A 503 -22.95 10.31 6.54
C SER A 503 -24.28 9.63 6.20
N GLY A 504 -24.70 8.64 6.99
CA GLY A 504 -25.87 7.81 6.69
C GLY A 504 -25.53 6.44 6.08
N HIS A 505 -24.27 6.24 5.65
CA HIS A 505 -23.72 4.93 5.31
C HIS A 505 -22.71 4.49 6.37
N GLY A 506 -22.49 3.18 6.50
CA GLY A 506 -21.48 2.67 7.43
C GLY A 506 -21.49 1.17 7.60
N ILE A 507 -20.63 0.70 8.50
CA ILE A 507 -20.49 -0.73 8.80
C ILE A 507 -20.56 -0.97 10.32
N ASP A 508 -21.06 -2.13 10.72
CA ASP A 508 -20.75 -2.72 12.02
C ASP A 508 -19.70 -3.82 11.78
N PHE A 509 -18.54 -3.70 12.42
CA PHE A 509 -17.40 -4.60 12.21
C PHE A 509 -16.93 -5.14 13.56
N ARG A 510 -17.09 -6.44 13.81
CA ARG A 510 -16.84 -7.04 15.13
C ARG A 510 -16.06 -8.33 15.03
N LEU A 511 -15.09 -8.47 15.91
CA LEU A 511 -14.54 -9.77 16.28
C LEU A 511 -15.65 -10.61 16.92
N ILE A 512 -16.01 -11.70 16.27
CA ILE A 512 -16.93 -12.70 16.79
C ILE A 512 -16.21 -13.48 17.89
N SER A 513 -16.90 -13.76 18.99
CA SER A 513 -16.29 -14.47 20.10
C SER A 513 -15.82 -15.87 19.67
N PRO A 514 -14.59 -16.28 20.04
CA PRO A 514 -14.08 -17.62 19.72
C PRO A 514 -14.94 -18.74 20.32
N SER A 515 -15.71 -18.48 21.38
CA SER A 515 -16.64 -19.47 21.95
C SER A 515 -17.80 -19.81 21.01
N ILE A 516 -18.09 -18.97 20.02
CA ILE A 516 -19.16 -19.17 19.03
C ILE A 516 -18.61 -19.83 17.78
N THR A 517 -17.47 -19.34 17.27
CA THR A 517 -16.92 -19.79 15.98
C THR A 517 -15.91 -20.92 16.11
N GLY A 518 -15.36 -21.13 17.32
CA GLY A 518 -14.18 -21.96 17.54
C GLY A 518 -12.89 -21.36 16.96
N ARG A 519 -12.89 -20.07 16.60
CA ARG A 519 -11.78 -19.39 15.91
C ARG A 519 -11.42 -18.07 16.60
N ASP A 520 -10.13 -17.86 16.82
CA ASP A 520 -9.63 -16.71 17.61
C ASP A 520 -9.71 -15.35 16.90
N ALA A 521 -9.90 -15.32 15.59
CA ALA A 521 -9.76 -14.11 14.78
C ALA A 521 -10.87 -13.93 13.74
N GLU A 522 -12.07 -14.48 13.93
CA GLU A 522 -13.17 -14.33 12.98
C GLU A 522 -13.93 -13.03 13.20
N TYR A 523 -14.06 -12.20 12.15
CA TYR A 523 -14.84 -10.97 12.18
C TYR A 523 -16.13 -11.12 11.38
N PHE A 524 -17.20 -10.49 11.87
CA PHE A 524 -18.40 -10.20 11.10
C PHE A 524 -18.39 -8.75 10.65
N LEU A 525 -18.88 -8.52 9.44
CA LEU A 525 -19.15 -7.20 8.89
C LEU A 525 -20.62 -7.12 8.46
N GLY A 526 -21.36 -6.14 8.97
CA GLY A 526 -22.63 -5.71 8.43
C GLY A 526 -22.47 -4.36 7.75
N PHE A 527 -22.78 -4.22 6.47
CA PHE A 527 -22.67 -2.96 5.72
C PHE A 527 -24.06 -2.43 5.36
N TYR A 528 -24.43 -1.26 5.88
CA TYR A 528 -25.68 -0.57 5.60
C TYR A 528 -25.45 0.66 4.71
N THR A 529 -26.30 0.80 3.69
CA THR A 529 -26.11 1.76 2.60
C THR A 529 -27.39 1.84 1.75
N PHE A 530 -27.35 2.58 0.63
CA PHE A 530 -28.47 2.72 -0.31
C PHE A 530 -28.03 2.59 -1.77
N ASP A 531 -28.90 2.03 -2.62
CA ASP A 531 -28.68 1.91 -4.07
C ASP A 531 -28.69 3.28 -4.77
N ALA A 532 -28.62 3.27 -6.11
CA ALA A 532 -28.62 4.49 -6.93
C ALA A 532 -29.87 5.35 -6.75
N ASP A 533 -31.01 4.73 -6.41
CA ASP A 533 -32.31 5.39 -6.22
C ASP A 533 -32.55 5.79 -4.75
N GLY A 534 -31.58 5.53 -3.86
CA GLY A 534 -31.71 5.82 -2.44
C GLY A 534 -32.51 4.76 -1.66
N ASN A 535 -32.77 3.58 -2.22
CA ASN A 535 -33.42 2.51 -1.49
C ASN A 535 -32.45 1.82 -0.53
N PRO A 536 -32.88 1.49 0.70
CA PRO A 536 -32.01 0.89 1.70
C PRO A 536 -31.57 -0.52 1.32
N GLU A 537 -30.30 -0.80 1.57
CA GLU A 537 -29.66 -2.08 1.37
C GLU A 537 -28.75 -2.40 2.56
N TRP A 538 -28.67 -3.68 2.92
CA TRP A 538 -27.61 -4.14 3.82
C TRP A 538 -26.98 -5.45 3.33
N TYR A 539 -25.71 -5.60 3.67
CA TYR A 539 -24.86 -6.70 3.24
C TYR A 539 -24.12 -7.29 4.42
N VAL A 540 -23.67 -8.53 4.27
CA VAL A 540 -22.82 -9.19 5.26
C VAL A 540 -21.54 -9.73 4.65
N SER A 541 -20.53 -9.85 5.49
CA SER A 541 -19.29 -10.55 5.21
C SER A 541 -18.72 -11.13 6.50
N SER A 542 -17.90 -12.18 6.40
CA SER A 542 -17.10 -12.67 7.51
C SER A 542 -15.73 -13.11 7.03
N GLY A 543 -14.74 -13.06 7.91
CA GLY A 543 -13.34 -13.29 7.55
C GLY A 543 -12.39 -13.04 8.72
N PRO A 544 -11.11 -13.41 8.61
CA PRO A 544 -10.12 -13.00 9.56
C PRO A 544 -9.65 -11.58 9.28
N VAL A 545 -9.03 -10.97 10.28
CA VAL A 545 -8.08 -9.89 10.05
C VAL A 545 -6.68 -10.47 10.15
N VAL A 546 -5.94 -10.39 9.05
CA VAL A 546 -4.54 -10.83 8.98
C VAL A 546 -3.69 -9.59 8.80
N ASP A 547 -2.78 -9.34 9.75
CA ASP A 547 -1.83 -8.23 9.67
C ASP A 547 -2.49 -6.87 9.42
N GLY A 548 -3.63 -6.61 10.06
CA GLY A 548 -4.39 -5.37 9.92
C GLY A 548 -5.22 -5.25 8.64
N VAL A 549 -5.36 -6.32 7.86
CA VAL A 549 -6.20 -6.38 6.66
C VAL A 549 -7.32 -7.41 6.85
N PHE A 550 -8.57 -7.03 6.60
CA PHE A 550 -9.71 -7.94 6.57
C PHE A 550 -9.71 -8.77 5.28
N VAL A 551 -9.64 -10.10 5.43
CA VAL A 551 -9.54 -11.08 4.33
C VAL A 551 -10.84 -11.91 4.25
N PRO A 552 -11.95 -11.34 3.76
CA PRO A 552 -13.24 -11.99 3.84
C PRO A 552 -13.31 -13.30 3.04
N ALA A 553 -14.08 -14.25 3.56
CA ALA A 553 -14.49 -15.46 2.87
C ALA A 553 -15.19 -15.11 1.56
N ARG A 554 -15.07 -15.99 0.57
CA ARG A 554 -15.68 -15.83 -0.75
C ARG A 554 -16.57 -17.02 -1.09
N ASN A 555 -17.67 -16.77 -1.79
CA ASN A 555 -18.49 -17.82 -2.39
C ASN A 555 -17.80 -18.42 -3.65
N THR A 556 -18.45 -19.38 -4.30
CA THR A 556 -17.97 -20.03 -5.52
C THR A 556 -17.82 -19.09 -6.73
N PHE A 557 -18.42 -17.91 -6.69
CA PHE A 557 -18.35 -16.88 -7.72
C PHE A 557 -17.30 -15.80 -7.40
N GLY A 558 -16.62 -15.91 -6.24
CA GLY A 558 -15.62 -14.96 -5.79
C GLY A 558 -16.18 -13.78 -4.98
N ASP A 559 -17.48 -13.76 -4.67
CA ASP A 559 -18.10 -12.69 -3.89
C ASP A 559 -17.81 -12.85 -2.41
N SER A 560 -17.38 -11.76 -1.78
CA SER A 560 -17.10 -11.67 -0.33
C SER A 560 -18.09 -10.79 0.42
N LEU A 561 -19.01 -10.12 -0.28
CA LEU A 561 -19.97 -9.21 0.32
C LEU A 561 -21.35 -9.56 -0.22
N LEU A 562 -22.21 -10.17 0.60
CA LEU A 562 -23.47 -10.76 0.14
C LEU A 562 -24.67 -9.98 0.68
N ARG A 563 -25.69 -9.80 -0.15
CA ARG A 563 -26.97 -9.21 0.28
C ARG A 563 -27.83 -10.30 0.94
N GLN A 564 -28.46 -9.99 2.07
CA GLN A 564 -29.38 -10.92 2.74
C GLN A 564 -30.84 -10.59 2.37
N ASN A 565 -31.63 -11.62 2.07
CA ASN A 565 -33.08 -11.53 1.87
C ASN A 565 -33.79 -12.38 2.93
N TYR A 566 -34.86 -11.83 3.51
CA TYR A 566 -35.69 -12.51 4.50
C TYR A 566 -36.91 -13.12 3.80
N LEU A 567 -37.02 -14.44 3.82
CA LEU A 567 -38.14 -15.18 3.21
C LEU A 567 -39.12 -15.73 4.26
N GLY A 568 -38.83 -15.53 5.55
CA GLY A 568 -39.65 -15.96 6.68
C GLY A 568 -38.82 -16.48 7.86
N PRO A 569 -39.47 -16.86 8.97
CA PRO A 569 -38.77 -17.44 10.11
C PRO A 569 -38.00 -18.71 9.70
N ASN A 570 -36.72 -18.79 10.07
CA ASN A 570 -35.78 -19.84 9.64
C ASN A 570 -35.51 -19.92 8.13
N ASN A 571 -35.96 -18.93 7.35
CA ASN A 571 -35.85 -18.95 5.91
C ASN A 571 -35.30 -17.61 5.42
N SER A 572 -33.98 -17.51 5.35
CA SER A 572 -33.27 -16.36 4.80
C SER A 572 -32.22 -16.83 3.82
N VAL A 573 -32.02 -16.09 2.74
CA VAL A 573 -31.06 -16.43 1.68
C VAL A 573 -30.10 -15.28 1.42
N SER A 574 -28.84 -15.62 1.20
CA SER A 574 -27.86 -14.68 0.67
C SER A 574 -27.95 -14.67 -0.86
N ASP A 575 -27.90 -13.49 -1.47
CA ASP A 575 -27.75 -13.39 -2.93
C ASP A 575 -26.35 -13.87 -3.31
N ALA A 576 -26.28 -15.13 -3.74
CA ALA A 576 -25.09 -15.80 -4.23
C ALA A 576 -25.32 -16.28 -5.67
N SER A 577 -26.10 -15.52 -6.45
CA SER A 577 -26.35 -15.84 -7.86
C SER A 577 -25.17 -15.43 -8.73
N ALA A 578 -24.96 -16.10 -9.86
CA ALA A 578 -23.88 -15.76 -10.80
C ALA A 578 -24.03 -14.36 -11.44
N ALA A 579 -25.21 -13.73 -11.33
CA ALA A 579 -25.47 -12.38 -11.81
C ALA A 579 -25.12 -11.30 -10.77
N TYR A 580 -24.96 -11.68 -9.50
CA TYR A 580 -24.55 -10.80 -8.43
C TYR A 580 -23.02 -10.64 -8.43
N SER A 581 -22.53 -9.46 -8.06
CA SER A 581 -21.11 -9.25 -7.80
C SER A 581 -20.91 -8.36 -6.59
N GLY A 582 -20.20 -8.86 -5.58
CA GLY A 582 -20.05 -8.19 -4.29
C GLY A 582 -18.71 -8.52 -3.63
N THR A 583 -17.81 -7.54 -3.51
CA THR A 583 -16.53 -7.75 -2.83
C THR A 583 -16.23 -6.65 -1.84
N ILE A 584 -15.48 -6.98 -0.79
CA ILE A 584 -15.03 -6.03 0.22
C ILE A 584 -13.59 -6.32 0.68
N ARG A 585 -12.90 -5.24 1.04
CA ARG A 585 -11.58 -5.23 1.70
C ARG A 585 -11.55 -4.08 2.69
N ILE A 586 -10.92 -4.29 3.85
CA ILE A 586 -10.68 -3.24 4.84
C ILE A 586 -9.22 -3.30 5.26
N ASN A 587 -8.50 -2.19 5.17
CA ASN A 587 -7.14 -2.07 5.67
C ASN A 587 -7.08 -1.06 6.82
N PHE A 588 -6.62 -1.50 7.98
CA PHE A 588 -6.41 -0.69 9.17
C PHE A 588 -4.99 -0.11 9.24
N ASN A 589 -4.06 -0.61 8.44
CA ASN A 589 -2.69 -0.11 8.40
C ASN A 589 -2.62 1.22 7.68
N ASN A 590 -1.93 2.19 8.28
CA ASN A 590 -1.61 3.49 7.67
C ASN A 590 -2.82 4.20 7.03
N ALA A 591 -4.06 3.92 7.48
CA ALA A 591 -5.27 4.44 6.85
C ALA A 591 -5.26 5.96 6.72
N ARG A 592 -4.71 6.67 7.73
CA ARG A 592 -4.50 8.12 7.69
C ARG A 592 -3.71 8.62 6.47
N LEU A 593 -2.91 7.80 5.81
CA LEU A 593 -2.11 8.20 4.63
C LEU A 593 -2.92 8.10 3.33
N HIS A 594 -4.02 7.34 3.33
CA HIS A 594 -4.81 7.13 2.14
C HIS A 594 -5.53 8.42 1.70
N PRO A 595 -5.60 8.75 0.40
CA PRO A 595 -6.27 9.96 -0.09
C PRO A 595 -7.73 10.12 0.36
N ALA A 596 -8.50 9.02 0.51
CA ALA A 596 -9.87 9.10 1.03
C ALA A 596 -9.95 9.57 2.50
N CYS A 597 -8.88 9.41 3.29
CA CYS A 597 -8.81 9.95 4.64
C CYS A 597 -8.27 11.39 4.67
N GLN A 598 -7.65 11.85 3.59
CA GLN A 598 -7.02 13.16 3.46
C GLN A 598 -7.90 14.10 2.62
N ASP A 599 -9.21 13.96 2.75
CA ASP A 599 -10.24 14.68 2.00
C ASP A 599 -10.53 16.09 2.53
N GLY A 600 -9.95 16.44 3.69
CA GLY A 600 -10.13 17.74 4.33
C GLY A 600 -11.49 17.93 5.00
N HIS A 601 -12.28 16.85 5.19
CA HIS A 601 -13.57 16.94 5.86
C HIS A 601 -13.40 17.35 7.33
N PRO A 602 -14.16 18.34 7.84
CA PRO A 602 -13.95 18.89 9.19
C PRO A 602 -14.11 17.86 10.32
N ASP A 603 -15.03 16.90 10.16
CA ASP A 603 -15.26 15.84 11.15
C ASP A 603 -14.34 14.61 11.00
N ARG A 604 -13.35 14.68 10.09
CA ARG A 604 -12.36 13.60 9.87
C ARG A 604 -11.34 13.60 11.00
N ARG A 605 -11.23 12.47 11.71
CA ARG A 605 -10.32 12.34 12.86
C ARG A 605 -9.11 11.48 12.49
N LEU A 606 -8.02 12.14 12.11
CA LEU A 606 -6.81 11.49 11.58
C LEU A 606 -5.94 10.78 12.64
N ASP A 607 -6.19 11.07 13.91
CA ASP A 607 -5.51 10.54 15.09
C ASP A 607 -6.24 9.36 15.75
N GLY A 608 -7.49 9.09 15.34
CA GLY A 608 -8.28 7.96 15.83
C GLY A 608 -8.00 6.65 15.09
N PRO A 609 -8.63 5.54 15.53
CA PRO A 609 -8.65 4.31 14.75
C PRO A 609 -9.33 4.57 13.41
N LEU A 610 -8.59 4.38 12.33
CA LEU A 610 -9.05 4.58 10.96
C LEU A 610 -8.91 3.28 10.18
N ALA A 611 -9.77 3.14 9.17
CA ALA A 611 -9.65 2.07 8.19
C ALA A 611 -9.99 2.59 6.80
N VAL A 612 -9.38 2.02 5.77
CA VAL A 612 -9.81 2.22 4.38
C VAL A 612 -10.66 1.03 3.98
N MET A 613 -11.95 1.27 3.75
CA MET A 613 -12.86 0.26 3.24
C MET A 613 -12.98 0.42 1.73
N THR A 614 -12.75 -0.65 1.00
CA THR A 614 -13.01 -0.72 -0.44
C THR A 614 -14.05 -1.79 -0.71
N ALA A 615 -15.11 -1.44 -1.43
CA ALA A 615 -16.11 -2.39 -1.85
C ALA A 615 -16.42 -2.24 -3.35
N ARG A 616 -16.81 -3.36 -3.97
CA ARG A 616 -17.44 -3.37 -5.30
C ARG A 616 -18.78 -4.08 -5.21
N ILE A 617 -19.83 -3.44 -5.70
CA ILE A 617 -21.19 -3.98 -5.69
C ILE A 617 -21.79 -3.70 -7.07
N ASN A 618 -22.15 -4.74 -7.81
CA ASN A 618 -22.78 -4.61 -9.14
C ASN A 618 -22.03 -3.67 -10.09
N GLY A 619 -20.69 -3.73 -10.07
CA GLY A 619 -19.82 -2.87 -10.88
C GLY A 619 -19.52 -1.49 -10.29
N GLU A 620 -20.27 -1.03 -9.29
CA GLU A 620 -19.96 0.22 -8.56
C GLU A 620 -18.80 -0.01 -7.60
N ARG A 621 -17.80 0.86 -7.65
CA ARG A 621 -16.65 0.80 -6.75
C ARG A 621 -16.67 1.97 -5.78
N ILE A 622 -16.50 1.68 -4.49
CA ILE A 622 -16.34 2.68 -3.44
C ILE A 622 -15.03 2.45 -2.68
N GLN A 623 -14.44 3.54 -2.20
CA GLN A 623 -13.29 3.53 -1.31
C GLN A 623 -13.48 4.65 -0.29
N TRP A 624 -13.73 4.28 0.95
CA TRP A 624 -14.14 5.18 2.03
C TRP A 624 -13.11 5.18 3.15
N CYS A 625 -12.97 6.33 3.79
CA CYS A 625 -12.22 6.41 5.02
C CYS A 625 -13.19 6.24 6.19
N MET A 626 -13.03 5.13 6.88
CA MET A 626 -13.90 4.71 7.96
C MET A 626 -13.31 5.14 9.29
N GLN A 627 -14.14 5.77 10.13
CA GLN A 627 -13.83 6.09 11.52
C GLN A 627 -14.98 5.62 12.43
N PRO A 628 -14.73 5.30 13.71
CA PRO A 628 -15.79 4.86 14.60
C PRO A 628 -16.92 5.90 14.74
N VAL A 629 -18.16 5.45 14.81
CA VAL A 629 -19.31 6.33 15.06
C VAL A 629 -19.15 7.05 16.40
N VAL A 630 -18.68 6.31 17.42
CA VAL A 630 -18.42 6.83 18.77
C VAL A 630 -16.95 6.65 19.12
N MET A 631 -16.38 7.57 19.89
CA MET A 631 -15.01 7.39 20.37
C MET A 631 -14.93 6.26 21.39
N PRO A 632 -13.84 5.45 21.37
CA PRO A 632 -13.60 4.47 22.41
C PRO A 632 -13.50 5.14 23.78
N GLY A 633 -14.39 4.77 24.71
CA GLY A 633 -14.40 5.23 26.09
C GLY A 633 -15.01 4.17 26.99
N ARG A 634 -14.61 4.12 28.27
CA ARG A 634 -15.17 3.15 29.22
C ARG A 634 -16.63 3.48 29.53
N VAL A 635 -17.48 2.46 29.53
CA VAL A 635 -18.88 2.53 29.97
C VAL A 635 -19.10 1.63 31.18
N GLN A 636 -20.21 1.79 31.91
CA GLN A 636 -20.51 0.90 33.04
C GLN A 636 -21.08 -0.43 32.56
N ARG A 637 -21.93 -0.40 31.53
CA ARG A 637 -22.52 -1.57 30.88
C ARG A 637 -22.26 -1.50 29.38
N ASP A 638 -21.56 -2.50 28.87
CA ASP A 638 -21.23 -2.55 27.45
C ASP A 638 -22.00 -3.66 26.74
N PHE A 639 -22.97 -3.24 25.93
CA PHE A 639 -23.79 -4.09 25.08
C PHE A 639 -23.34 -4.09 23.60
N SER A 640 -22.14 -3.57 23.32
CA SER A 640 -21.61 -3.46 21.95
C SER A 640 -21.46 -4.85 21.33
N SER A 641 -22.32 -5.16 20.37
CA SER A 641 -22.28 -6.43 19.66
C SER A 641 -23.21 -6.42 18.45
N ILE A 642 -23.13 -7.50 17.69
CA ILE A 642 -24.16 -7.89 16.74
C ILE A 642 -25.03 -8.94 17.41
N TRP A 643 -26.31 -8.68 17.40
CA TRP A 643 -27.32 -9.42 18.13
C TRP A 643 -28.31 -10.07 17.16
N TYR A 644 -28.65 -11.31 17.43
CA TYR A 644 -29.51 -12.12 16.56
C TYR A 644 -30.46 -13.00 17.35
N SER A 645 -31.50 -13.51 16.69
CA SER A 645 -32.41 -14.51 17.25
C SER A 645 -32.13 -15.89 16.66
N LEU A 646 -31.87 -16.87 17.52
CA LEU A 646 -31.85 -18.27 17.10
C LEU A 646 -33.23 -18.69 16.63
N GLY A 647 -33.31 -19.37 15.48
CA GLY A 647 -34.57 -19.85 14.95
C GLY A 647 -35.38 -18.81 14.15
N ASP A 648 -34.83 -17.63 13.88
CA ASP A 648 -35.46 -16.57 13.09
C ASP A 648 -34.39 -15.68 12.44
N SER A 649 -33.66 -16.24 11.47
CA SER A 649 -32.55 -15.59 10.78
C SER A 649 -33.01 -14.58 9.71
N GLY A 650 -32.13 -13.63 9.36
CA GLY A 650 -32.36 -12.63 8.31
C GLY A 650 -32.83 -11.26 8.80
N TRP A 651 -32.88 -11.08 10.12
CA TRP A 651 -32.97 -9.79 10.81
C TRP A 651 -32.03 -9.80 12.03
N GLY A 652 -31.75 -8.64 12.62
CA GLY A 652 -30.88 -8.56 13.80
C GLY A 652 -30.64 -7.13 14.26
N LEU A 653 -29.77 -6.93 15.25
CA LEU A 653 -29.34 -5.61 15.69
C LEU A 653 -27.83 -5.47 15.69
N ALA A 654 -27.36 -4.28 15.37
CA ALA A 654 -26.00 -3.85 15.68
C ALA A 654 -26.07 -2.78 16.77
N LEU A 655 -25.45 -3.06 17.92
CA LEU A 655 -25.45 -2.18 19.08
C LEU A 655 -24.04 -1.64 19.34
N GLN A 656 -23.95 -0.37 19.70
CA GLN A 656 -22.71 0.29 20.10
C GLN A 656 -22.97 1.14 21.34
N SER A 657 -22.38 0.73 22.46
CA SER A 657 -22.39 1.53 23.70
C SER A 657 -21.47 2.74 23.53
N PHE A 658 -21.76 3.82 24.27
CA PHE A 658 -20.91 5.00 24.35
C PHE A 658 -21.11 5.72 25.69
N ASP A 659 -20.19 6.61 26.06
CA ASP A 659 -20.38 7.48 27.23
C ASP A 659 -21.45 8.54 26.92
N GLY A 660 -22.60 8.41 27.56
CA GLY A 660 -23.73 9.31 27.40
C GLY A 660 -23.80 10.41 28.47
N SER A 661 -22.77 10.51 29.31
CA SER A 661 -22.70 11.53 30.35
C SER A 661 -22.69 12.94 29.76
N THR A 662 -23.23 13.90 30.51
CA THR A 662 -23.20 15.32 30.14
C THR A 662 -22.11 16.03 30.93
N ASP A 663 -21.52 17.09 30.35
CA ASP A 663 -20.43 17.90 30.95
C ASP A 663 -20.71 18.44 32.36
N ARG A 664 -21.97 18.39 32.84
CA ARG A 664 -22.41 18.94 34.14
C ARG A 664 -23.02 17.93 35.12
N GLY A 665 -23.01 16.62 34.87
CA GLY A 665 -23.42 15.65 35.90
C GLY A 665 -23.92 14.28 35.42
N THR A 666 -23.84 13.33 36.37
CA THR A 666 -24.22 11.90 36.37
C THR A 666 -23.70 11.06 35.20
N ALA A 667 -22.89 10.04 35.54
CA ALA A 667 -22.48 9.01 34.60
C ALA A 667 -23.72 8.33 34.01
N ALA A 668 -23.74 8.19 32.68
CA ALA A 668 -24.80 7.54 31.93
C ALA A 668 -24.17 6.74 30.79
N ASP A 669 -24.73 5.57 30.51
CA ASP A 669 -24.31 4.75 29.37
C ASP A 669 -25.27 5.00 28.22
N GLY A 670 -24.76 5.57 27.14
CA GLY A 670 -25.47 5.70 25.89
C GLY A 670 -25.47 4.40 25.10
N LEU A 671 -26.51 4.19 24.28
CA LEU A 671 -26.62 3.07 23.37
C LEU A 671 -27.10 3.57 22.01
N PHE A 672 -26.28 3.37 20.99
CA PHE A 672 -26.67 3.55 19.59
C PHE A 672 -27.00 2.17 18.99
N SER A 673 -28.08 2.12 18.23
CA SER A 673 -28.67 0.87 17.76
C SER A 673 -29.05 0.96 16.29
N ILE A 674 -28.76 -0.09 15.54
CA ILE A 674 -29.28 -0.30 14.18
C ILE A 674 -30.09 -1.59 14.19
N LEU A 675 -31.39 -1.49 13.90
CA LEU A 675 -32.26 -2.65 13.67
C LEU A 675 -32.25 -2.96 12.17
N PHE A 676 -31.81 -4.16 11.80
CA PHE A 676 -32.00 -4.72 10.47
C PHE A 676 -33.30 -5.50 10.42
N TYR A 677 -34.16 -5.21 9.44
CA TYR A 677 -35.47 -5.83 9.28
C TYR A 677 -35.84 -6.00 7.80
N ALA A 678 -37.01 -6.58 7.50
CA ALA A 678 -37.48 -6.77 6.13
C ALA A 678 -38.75 -5.98 5.84
N ASP A 679 -38.92 -5.55 4.59
CA ASP A 679 -40.20 -5.01 4.11
C ASP A 679 -41.20 -6.10 3.71
N ALA A 680 -42.36 -5.72 3.16
CA ALA A 680 -43.38 -6.68 2.72
C ALA A 680 -42.93 -7.65 1.61
N THR A 681 -41.85 -7.31 0.89
CA THR A 681 -41.28 -8.15 -0.17
C THR A 681 -40.12 -9.01 0.31
N GLY A 682 -39.78 -8.95 1.61
CA GLY A 682 -38.65 -9.66 2.18
C GLY A 682 -37.30 -8.99 1.91
N LYS A 683 -37.30 -7.77 1.37
CA LYS A 683 -36.08 -7.03 1.07
C LYS A 683 -35.48 -6.42 2.33
N PRO A 684 -34.14 -6.36 2.40
CA PRO A 684 -33.40 -5.80 3.53
C PRO A 684 -33.72 -4.31 3.76
N ARG A 685 -34.05 -3.94 5.01
CA ARG A 685 -34.25 -2.57 5.51
C ARG A 685 -33.45 -2.37 6.80
N TRP A 686 -33.28 -1.11 7.20
CA TRP A 686 -32.66 -0.78 8.47
C TRP A 686 -33.24 0.51 9.07
N ALA A 687 -33.16 0.61 10.39
CA ALA A 687 -33.61 1.76 11.16
C ALA A 687 -32.66 1.99 12.33
N ILE A 688 -32.50 3.25 12.75
CA ILE A 688 -31.65 3.63 13.86
C ILE A 688 -32.47 4.00 15.09
N GLY A 689 -31.93 3.68 16.25
CA GLY A 689 -32.41 4.10 17.56
C GLY A 689 -31.23 4.57 18.41
N GLN A 690 -31.47 5.55 19.28
CA GLN A 690 -30.43 6.04 20.18
C GLN A 690 -31.03 6.41 21.54
N ALA A 691 -30.33 6.06 22.60
CA ALA A 691 -30.57 6.54 23.96
C ALA A 691 -29.26 7.08 24.55
N THR A 692 -29.30 8.24 25.21
CA THR A 692 -28.13 8.82 25.90
C THR A 692 -27.98 8.31 27.33
N ASP A 693 -29.04 7.79 27.93
CA ASP A 693 -29.01 7.02 29.19
C ASP A 693 -29.87 5.77 28.99
N PHE A 694 -29.27 4.71 28.48
CA PHE A 694 -29.98 3.48 28.17
C PHE A 694 -30.36 2.73 29.45
N ARG A 695 -31.66 2.42 29.57
CA ARG A 695 -32.22 1.57 30.63
C ARG A 695 -32.92 0.37 30.01
N PRO A 696 -32.62 -0.87 30.43
CA PRO A 696 -33.35 -2.05 30.00
C PRO A 696 -34.86 -1.88 30.17
N GLY A 697 -35.63 -2.29 29.17
CA GLY A 697 -37.09 -2.13 29.16
C GLY A 697 -37.59 -0.75 28.70
N GLN A 698 -36.70 0.20 28.43
CA GLN A 698 -37.09 1.49 27.87
C GLN A 698 -37.38 1.37 26.36
N ALA A 699 -38.54 1.91 25.94
CA ALA A 699 -38.87 2.03 24.54
C ALA A 699 -37.98 3.07 23.84
N GLN A 700 -37.39 2.68 22.72
CA GLN A 700 -36.59 3.52 21.83
C GLN A 700 -37.34 3.75 20.52
N PRO A 701 -37.61 5.00 20.12
CA PRO A 701 -38.18 5.28 18.81
C PRO A 701 -37.17 4.90 17.71
N LEU A 702 -37.65 4.26 16.66
CA LEU A 702 -36.85 3.87 15.51
C LEU A 702 -37.14 4.78 14.33
N ARG A 703 -36.08 5.31 13.70
CA ARG A 703 -36.17 6.22 12.56
C ARG A 703 -35.38 5.66 11.38
N GLN A 704 -35.83 5.94 10.17
CA GLN A 704 -35.04 5.67 8.98
C GLN A 704 -34.12 6.83 8.68
N VAL A 705 -33.00 6.53 8.04
CA VAL A 705 -32.15 7.52 7.42
C VAL A 705 -32.68 7.78 6.00
N ALA A 706 -32.80 9.04 5.62
CA ALA A 706 -33.13 9.41 4.25
C ALA A 706 -32.00 8.94 3.33
N GLY A 707 -32.33 8.03 2.42
CA GLY A 707 -31.36 7.36 1.57
C GLY A 707 -30.90 8.20 0.40
N TYR A 708 -29.64 8.02 0.02
CA TYR A 708 -29.05 8.59 -1.18
C TYR A 708 -27.91 7.70 -1.68
N CYS A 709 -27.51 7.86 -2.94
CA CYS A 709 -26.62 6.89 -3.58
C CYS A 709 -25.27 6.74 -2.88
N ARG A 710 -24.79 5.50 -2.70
CA ARG A 710 -23.50 5.21 -2.04
C ARG A 710 -22.29 5.88 -2.70
N THR A 711 -22.37 6.17 -4.00
CA THR A 711 -21.28 6.82 -4.75
C THR A 711 -21.34 8.35 -4.65
N CYS A 712 -22.46 8.91 -4.22
CA CYS A 712 -22.71 10.34 -4.06
C CYS A 712 -21.98 10.87 -2.81
N PRO A 713 -21.49 12.13 -2.84
CA PRO A 713 -21.07 12.82 -1.62
C PRO A 713 -22.28 13.15 -0.73
N SER A 714 -22.07 13.23 0.59
CA SER A 714 -23.10 13.78 1.49
C SER A 714 -23.26 15.29 1.24
N THR A 715 -24.49 15.79 1.12
CA THR A 715 -24.77 17.22 0.93
C THR A 715 -25.18 17.93 2.23
N ASP A 716 -25.87 17.23 3.15
CA ASP A 716 -26.56 17.86 4.29
C ASP A 716 -26.48 17.03 5.59
N GLY A 717 -25.42 16.21 5.74
CA GLY A 717 -25.29 15.30 6.88
C GLY A 717 -26.39 14.23 6.93
N ILE A 718 -26.64 13.66 8.11
CA ILE A 718 -27.68 12.64 8.30
C ILE A 718 -29.07 13.27 8.44
N GLN A 719 -30.03 12.79 7.65
CA GLN A 719 -31.43 13.21 7.73
C GLN A 719 -32.29 12.04 8.19
N LEU A 720 -33.12 12.24 9.22
CA LEU A 720 -33.93 11.18 9.83
C LEU A 720 -35.42 11.39 9.57
N SER A 721 -36.14 10.29 9.35
CA SER A 721 -37.60 10.29 9.24
C SER A 721 -38.28 10.57 10.59
N GLU A 722 -39.60 10.81 10.56
CA GLU A 722 -40.45 10.57 11.73
C GLU A 722 -40.35 9.10 12.19
N PRO A 723 -40.63 8.78 13.47
CA PRO A 723 -40.52 7.42 13.96
C PRO A 723 -41.42 6.46 13.17
N ILE A 724 -40.83 5.36 12.72
CA ILE A 724 -41.53 4.30 11.97
C ILE A 724 -42.02 3.16 12.88
N GLY A 725 -41.83 3.31 14.18
CA GLY A 725 -42.05 2.29 15.19
C GLY A 725 -41.17 2.48 16.40
N SER A 726 -41.11 1.45 17.24
CA SER A 726 -40.22 1.45 18.41
C SER A 726 -39.71 0.05 18.71
N MET A 727 -38.61 -0.01 19.45
CA MET A 727 -38.08 -1.23 20.05
C MET A 727 -37.90 -1.07 21.54
N THR A 728 -37.99 -2.17 22.28
CA THR A 728 -37.67 -2.27 23.69
C THR A 728 -36.65 -3.37 23.87
N LEU A 729 -35.54 -3.05 24.53
CA LEU A 729 -34.43 -3.96 24.76
C LEU A 729 -34.33 -4.27 26.25
N ASP A 730 -34.61 -5.52 26.63
CA ASP A 730 -34.40 -6.03 28.00
C ASP A 730 -33.02 -6.71 28.04
N LEU A 731 -31.95 -5.91 28.05
CA LEU A 731 -30.57 -6.42 28.08
C LEU A 731 -30.09 -6.60 29.53
N VAL A 732 -29.63 -7.81 29.83
CA VAL A 732 -29.12 -8.23 31.14
C VAL A 732 -27.60 -8.15 31.18
N GLN A 733 -26.92 -8.64 30.14
CA GLN A 733 -25.45 -8.63 30.01
C GLN A 733 -25.05 -8.76 28.53
N GLY A 734 -23.90 -8.20 28.15
CA GLY A 734 -23.27 -8.39 26.84
C GLY A 734 -22.42 -9.68 26.76
N GLY A 735 -21.87 -9.97 25.58
CA GLY A 735 -20.90 -11.05 25.36
C GLY A 735 -21.47 -12.43 25.04
N ALA A 736 -20.68 -13.25 24.35
CA ALA A 736 -21.13 -14.46 23.64
C ALA A 736 -21.75 -15.59 24.49
N GLY A 737 -21.68 -15.50 25.82
CA GLY A 737 -22.36 -16.41 26.76
C GLY A 737 -23.66 -15.87 27.34
N ALA A 738 -24.06 -14.65 26.95
CA ALA A 738 -25.15 -13.94 27.58
C ALA A 738 -26.51 -14.59 27.32
N GLN A 739 -27.21 -14.92 28.40
CA GLN A 739 -28.59 -15.38 28.36
C GLN A 739 -29.54 -14.37 29.02
N GLY A 740 -30.84 -14.55 28.78
CA GLY A 740 -31.90 -13.74 29.39
C GLY A 740 -32.19 -12.42 28.67
N ASN A 741 -31.37 -12.03 27.68
CA ASN A 741 -31.61 -10.87 26.84
C ASN A 741 -32.87 -11.08 25.97
N ARG A 742 -33.72 -10.05 25.89
CA ARG A 742 -34.94 -10.05 25.08
C ARG A 742 -35.10 -8.76 24.28
N ILE A 743 -35.81 -8.86 23.17
CA ILE A 743 -36.29 -7.70 22.41
C ILE A 743 -37.77 -7.83 22.06
N SER A 744 -38.48 -6.71 22.14
CA SER A 744 -39.76 -6.49 21.44
C SER A 744 -39.58 -5.31 20.47
N PHE A 745 -40.09 -5.42 19.26
CA PHE A 745 -40.13 -4.28 18.33
C PHE A 745 -41.33 -4.39 17.40
N ASP A 746 -41.79 -3.24 16.92
CA ASP A 746 -42.85 -3.13 15.93
C ASP A 746 -42.52 -1.94 15.03
N VAL A 747 -42.24 -2.23 13.76
CA VAL A 747 -41.86 -1.23 12.76
C VAL A 747 -42.67 -1.41 11.49
N THR A 748 -43.02 -0.30 10.84
CA THR A 748 -43.66 -0.30 9.53
C THR A 748 -42.77 0.42 8.53
N TYR A 749 -42.41 -0.23 7.43
CA TYR A 749 -41.64 0.42 6.37
C TYR A 749 -42.53 1.45 5.64
N PRO A 750 -42.12 2.73 5.56
CA PRO A 750 -42.95 3.78 4.96
C PRO A 750 -42.86 3.85 3.43
N GLY A 751 -41.94 3.09 2.80
CA GLY A 751 -41.82 3.01 1.34
C GLY A 751 -43.03 2.37 0.68
N THR A 752 -43.09 2.43 -0.65
CA THR A 752 -44.24 1.95 -1.43
C THR A 752 -44.48 0.44 -1.30
N GLU A 753 -43.43 -0.33 -1.05
CA GLU A 753 -43.53 -1.75 -0.72
C GLU A 753 -44.29 -2.00 0.58
N GLY A 754 -44.22 -1.05 1.53
CA GLY A 754 -44.84 -1.16 2.84
C GLY A 754 -44.32 -2.33 3.67
N GLY A 755 -45.14 -2.77 4.63
CA GLY A 755 -44.88 -3.96 5.45
C GLY A 755 -44.64 -3.64 6.92
N ARG A 756 -45.28 -4.43 7.79
CA ARG A 756 -45.10 -4.37 9.25
C ARG A 756 -44.24 -5.56 9.68
N PHE A 757 -43.13 -5.27 10.34
CA PHE A 757 -42.21 -6.28 10.88
C PHE A 757 -42.23 -6.18 12.40
N GLN A 758 -42.73 -7.22 13.07
CA GLN A 758 -42.97 -7.20 14.52
C GLN A 758 -42.44 -8.47 15.19
N ARG A 759 -41.83 -8.31 16.36
CA ARG A 759 -41.50 -9.39 17.29
C ARG A 759 -41.83 -8.97 18.72
N ASP A 760 -42.28 -9.92 19.52
CA ASP A 760 -42.58 -9.67 20.93
C ASP A 760 -41.78 -10.64 21.82
N ARG A 761 -40.96 -10.05 22.70
CA ARG A 761 -40.16 -10.72 23.74
C ARG A 761 -39.36 -11.92 23.23
N VAL A 762 -38.77 -11.80 22.05
CA VAL A 762 -37.94 -12.86 21.46
C VAL A 762 -36.55 -12.90 22.10
N ASN A 763 -35.94 -14.09 22.14
CA ASN A 763 -34.59 -14.28 22.67
C ASN A 763 -33.57 -13.59 21.77
N LEU A 764 -32.63 -12.89 22.39
CA LEU A 764 -31.56 -12.19 21.68
C LEU A 764 -30.19 -12.68 22.17
N PHE A 765 -29.30 -13.00 21.24
CA PHE A 765 -27.97 -13.53 21.51
C PHE A 765 -26.92 -12.62 20.86
N PRO A 766 -25.88 -12.19 21.61
CA PRO A 766 -24.77 -11.44 21.04
C PRO A 766 -23.73 -12.38 20.42
N ASN A 767 -23.07 -11.92 19.36
CA ASN A 767 -22.01 -12.67 18.67
C ASN A 767 -20.59 -12.24 19.05
N SER A 768 -20.43 -11.11 19.75
CA SER A 768 -19.12 -10.57 20.12
C SER A 768 -19.06 -10.23 21.60
N ASP A 769 -17.84 -10.23 22.12
CA ASP A 769 -17.57 -9.80 23.49
C ASP A 769 -17.52 -8.27 23.60
N PRO A 770 -17.83 -7.70 24.78
CA PRO A 770 -17.78 -6.25 25.00
C PRO A 770 -16.37 -5.68 24.78
N THR A 771 -16.27 -4.48 24.20
CA THR A 771 -15.00 -3.89 23.73
C THR A 771 -14.64 -2.56 24.38
N LEU A 772 -15.59 -1.94 25.11
CA LEU A 772 -15.39 -0.68 25.81
C LEU A 772 -15.16 -0.86 27.32
N GLY A 773 -15.27 -2.09 27.83
CA GLY A 773 -15.20 -2.39 29.25
C GLY A 773 -16.48 -2.01 29.99
N GLY A 774 -16.75 -2.68 31.11
CA GLY A 774 -18.04 -2.63 31.82
C GLY A 774 -18.48 -4.04 32.24
N ASN A 775 -19.55 -4.13 33.03
CA ASN A 775 -20.16 -5.42 33.42
C ASN A 775 -21.13 -5.94 32.36
#